data_AF-A0A364KTQ0-F1
#
_entry.id   AF-A0A364KTQ0-F1
#
_cell.length_a   1.000
_cell.length_b   1.000
_cell.length_c   1.000
_cell.angle_alpha   90.00
_cell.angle_beta   90.00
_cell.angle_gamma   90.00
#
_symmetry.space_group_name_H-M   'P 1'
#
loop_
_entity.id
_entity.type
_entity.pdbx_description
1 polymer ?
#
loop_
_entity_poly.entity_id
_entity_poly.type
_entity_poly.pdbx_seq_one_letter_code
_entity_poly.pdbx_strand_id
1 'polypeptide(L)'
;MQIFNLICGLLAIASTVVAAPAARCDSSEPSTTGIESLLQRRLPQHADKFEFGIVNATSLGENDVYVVSNGENGKIKVEGSSLSALATGLHRYLADVAHVDIYWFIGSRLDQIAGQLPKVSETLTGSSVVPYRYHFNTVTTSYTAAFWSWEDWELQLDWMALRGVNLPLAWIGVEKIFIEVFQELGLTDAEIADFLSGPAFLAWNHFGNIQGSWGGSLPYSWVDSQFDLQKKIVQRMVELGMTPILPAFPGFVPRAITRVLPDADVINGSAWEAFPTLYTNDAFMEPTDPHFTEIQKSFISKQTAAYGDVTTFYTLDQFNENNPSSGDLSYLKNVSSGTWQALKAAAPNATWVMQGWLFSSNSAFWTNDRVEAYLGGVTVNSDLLILDLASESLPQWQRTNSYFGKPWIWCQIHDYGGNMGFYGQVMNITVNPIAALNNATTSLVGFGLSMEGQEGNEIVYDLLLDQAWSATPIDTATYFHDWVAARYAGSKSIPTDVYNSWDLLRTTVYNNTNLASNAVPKAIFELIPSATGLVNRTGHHPTTLNYHPADMVKAWSLFYNSAFKEPSLWLNPAYEFDLVDMSRQVLANAFIPVYQELVAAWNTSTPSTTKIQTIGAELIGILTAVDTILSTNENFKLSTWISAARTSAGQQNLEDFLEYDAINQITLWGPAGQISDYASKSWAGLVSSYYIPRWEKFIDYLVDTRPAQYNQTAFNAELLKWELQWQNETIAAATKNGAEAKVAGGVEGVPLLLFLTIVLAGLMAMSESLATAKRSTESYLTYSTVKGYFLQDEEDTDSRNFDYVATNFGLINRTYDYEGQLSARHEGHEDEAEPTTQWSRFERQVRTLNEQADPNVAYKVLYLGRHGEGFHNVAQSWYGDDAWDCYWSLQDGNETSIWSDARLTQVGKSQAQTAHDAWQKQIEQQVPFPEMFYVSPLNRCLETAAITFRGLEKEVVRPFRPTVKELVRETIGIHTCDRRSSKTAIQEEYPDYIIEESLTENDELWHPEERESDSAHNARLKKFLDDIFAANTDNTFISITAHSGAITSILDVVGHRRFELQTGGVIPVLVRAERLPGKEPDRIIEPPTGVPACKSDPLAAGGKGPLQVREVVEV
;
A
#
# COMPACT_ATOMS: atom_id res chain seq x y z
N MET A 1 -54.07 -40.33 -18.35
CA MET A 1 -55.51 -40.23 -17.97
C MET A 1 -55.53 -39.59 -16.58
N GLN A 2 -56.16 -38.42 -16.40
CA GLN A 2 -57.59 -38.26 -16.02
C GLN A 2 -57.89 -38.96 -14.68
N ILE A 3 -58.42 -38.31 -13.63
CA ILE A 3 -59.34 -37.15 -13.53
C ILE A 3 -59.11 -36.45 -12.12
N PHE A 4 -59.14 -35.11 -11.94
CA PHE A 4 -60.29 -34.21 -11.63
C PHE A 4 -61.10 -34.63 -10.35
N ASN A 5 -61.73 -33.81 -9.50
CA ASN A 5 -62.01 -32.35 -9.34
C ASN A 5 -62.61 -32.09 -7.90
N LEU A 6 -62.86 -30.88 -7.33
CA LEU A 6 -62.38 -29.48 -7.44
C LEU A 6 -63.20 -28.54 -6.48
N ILE A 7 -62.65 -27.35 -6.11
CA ILE A 7 -63.36 -26.03 -5.95
C ILE A 7 -63.86 -25.48 -4.56
N CYS A 8 -63.65 -24.15 -4.40
CA CYS A 8 -64.27 -23.09 -3.55
C CYS A 8 -64.42 -23.19 -2.01
N GLY A 9 -64.40 -22.06 -1.25
CA GLY A 9 -64.00 -20.68 -1.60
C GLY A 9 -64.58 -19.52 -0.75
N LEU A 10 -63.88 -18.37 -0.78
CA LEU A 10 -64.29 -16.96 -0.50
C LEU A 10 -64.63 -16.42 0.91
N LEU A 11 -64.22 -15.14 1.10
CA LEU A 11 -64.74 -14.03 1.92
C LEU A 11 -64.34 -13.80 3.41
N ALA A 12 -63.74 -12.62 3.64
CA ALA A 12 -63.72 -11.79 4.88
C ALA A 12 -62.91 -12.36 6.08
N ILE A 13 -62.40 -11.57 7.04
CA ILE A 13 -62.87 -10.31 7.66
C ILE A 13 -61.74 -9.27 7.83
N ALA A 14 -62.12 -7.99 8.01
CA ALA A 14 -61.25 -6.83 8.07
C ALA A 14 -60.28 -6.76 9.27
N SER A 15 -59.10 -6.19 9.03
CA SER A 15 -58.13 -5.77 10.05
C SER A 15 -58.58 -4.49 10.76
N THR A 16 -59.00 -4.58 12.02
CA THR A 16 -59.23 -3.39 12.86
C THR A 16 -57.93 -2.87 13.43
N VAL A 17 -57.52 -1.66 13.03
CA VAL A 17 -56.40 -0.94 13.63
C VAL A 17 -56.68 -0.68 15.11
N VAL A 18 -55.79 -1.15 15.99
CA VAL A 18 -55.71 -0.74 17.39
C VAL A 18 -54.32 -0.16 17.61
N ALA A 19 -54.21 1.16 17.60
CA ALA A 19 -52.97 1.84 17.95
C ALA A 19 -52.75 1.72 19.46
N ALA A 20 -51.72 0.95 19.86
CA ALA A 20 -51.19 0.98 21.22
C ALA A 20 -50.36 2.28 21.40
N PRO A 21 -50.43 2.96 22.56
CA PRO A 21 -49.57 4.11 22.81
C PRO A 21 -48.10 3.70 22.88
N ALA A 22 -47.19 4.54 22.40
CA ALA A 22 -45.76 4.34 22.58
C ALA A 22 -45.40 4.40 24.08
N ALA A 23 -45.17 3.23 24.68
CA ALA A 23 -44.56 3.12 25.99
C ALA A 23 -43.06 3.39 25.84
N ARG A 24 -42.51 4.30 26.66
CA ARG A 24 -41.06 4.32 26.89
C ARG A 24 -40.71 3.05 27.64
N CYS A 25 -39.74 2.28 27.12
CA CYS A 25 -39.07 1.29 27.94
C CYS A 25 -38.21 2.03 28.97
N ASP A 26 -38.52 1.85 30.26
CA ASP A 26 -37.50 1.93 31.29
C ASP A 26 -36.48 0.80 31.08
N SER A 27 -35.27 0.97 31.62
CA SER A 27 -34.10 0.14 31.37
C SER A 27 -34.34 -1.38 31.48
N SER A 28 -34.38 -2.06 30.32
CA SER A 28 -33.98 -3.46 30.21
C SER A 28 -32.45 -3.55 30.13
N GLU A 29 -31.84 -4.55 30.77
CA GLU A 29 -30.42 -4.84 30.56
C GLU A 29 -30.17 -5.22 29.08
N PRO A 30 -29.03 -4.83 28.48
CA PRO A 30 -28.75 -5.14 27.07
C PRO A 30 -28.65 -6.66 26.83
N SER A 31 -29.39 -7.15 25.84
CA SER A 31 -29.54 -8.60 25.61
C SER A 31 -28.31 -9.23 24.97
N THR A 32 -27.77 -10.26 25.62
CA THR A 32 -26.64 -11.10 25.16
C THR A 32 -26.99 -12.04 24.00
N THR A 33 -28.27 -12.15 23.63
CA THR A 33 -28.79 -13.19 22.73
C THR A 33 -28.19 -13.20 21.33
N GLY A 34 -27.62 -12.09 20.86
CA GLY A 34 -26.84 -12.07 19.61
C GLY A 34 -25.61 -12.98 19.62
N ILE A 35 -24.82 -12.88 20.69
CA ILE A 35 -23.57 -13.64 20.86
C ILE A 35 -23.87 -15.10 21.23
N GLU A 36 -24.91 -15.32 22.03
CA GLU A 36 -25.48 -16.67 22.28
C GLU A 36 -25.92 -17.34 20.97
N SER A 37 -26.51 -16.57 20.05
CA SER A 37 -26.93 -17.06 18.72
C SER A 37 -25.74 -17.34 17.79
N LEU A 38 -24.67 -16.55 17.86
CA LEU A 38 -23.41 -16.83 17.14
C LEU A 38 -22.81 -18.16 17.60
N LEU A 39 -22.71 -18.39 18.92
CA LEU A 39 -22.29 -19.70 19.45
C LEU A 39 -23.27 -20.82 19.07
N GLN A 40 -24.58 -20.56 19.06
CA GLN A 40 -25.55 -21.58 18.68
C GLN A 40 -25.47 -21.94 17.18
N ARG A 41 -25.03 -21.01 16.31
CA ARG A 41 -24.69 -21.27 14.90
C ARG A 41 -23.37 -22.05 14.76
N ARG A 42 -22.27 -21.55 15.34
CA ARG A 42 -20.90 -21.99 15.01
C ARG A 42 -20.28 -22.99 15.98
N LEU A 43 -20.77 -23.06 17.22
CA LEU A 43 -20.26 -23.95 18.27
C LEU A 43 -21.41 -24.62 19.08
N PRO A 44 -22.41 -25.24 18.42
CA PRO A 44 -23.64 -25.70 19.07
C PRO A 44 -23.42 -26.75 20.18
N GLN A 45 -22.28 -27.45 20.19
CA GLN A 45 -21.97 -28.47 21.20
C GLN A 45 -21.46 -27.89 22.53
N HIS A 46 -20.94 -26.65 22.53
CA HIS A 46 -20.43 -25.97 23.73
C HIS A 46 -21.18 -24.67 24.07
N ALA A 47 -22.24 -24.31 23.34
CA ALA A 47 -23.00 -23.09 23.60
C ALA A 47 -23.52 -22.99 25.06
N ASP A 48 -23.89 -24.11 25.70
CA ASP A 48 -24.29 -24.14 27.12
C ASP A 48 -23.12 -24.00 28.11
N LYS A 49 -21.86 -24.09 27.64
CA LYS A 49 -20.62 -23.98 28.43
C LYS A 49 -20.11 -22.54 28.56
N PHE A 50 -20.72 -21.57 27.88
CA PHE A 50 -20.42 -20.15 28.04
C PHE A 50 -21.42 -19.47 28.98
N GLU A 51 -21.01 -18.32 29.51
CA GLU A 51 -21.83 -17.40 30.30
C GLU A 51 -21.46 -15.98 29.86
N PHE A 52 -22.45 -15.20 29.41
CA PHE A 52 -22.26 -13.84 28.94
C PHE A 52 -22.87 -12.85 29.92
N GLY A 53 -22.22 -11.70 30.13
CA GLY A 53 -22.75 -10.62 30.97
C GLY A 53 -22.32 -9.24 30.47
N ILE A 54 -23.29 -8.35 30.25
CA ILE A 54 -23.00 -6.95 29.95
C ILE A 54 -22.72 -6.21 31.28
N VAL A 55 -21.53 -5.60 31.39
CA VAL A 55 -21.06 -4.92 32.60
C VAL A 55 -20.50 -3.55 32.25
N ASN A 56 -20.83 -2.52 33.03
CA ASN A 56 -20.45 -1.12 32.77
C ASN A 56 -20.77 -0.70 31.33
N ALA A 57 -22.02 -0.90 30.91
CA ALA A 57 -22.43 -0.81 29.50
C ALA A 57 -22.02 0.50 28.82
N THR A 58 -21.32 0.39 27.67
CA THR A 58 -20.86 1.52 26.85
C THR A 58 -21.87 1.89 25.76
N SER A 59 -21.88 3.16 25.40
CA SER A 59 -22.58 3.69 24.24
C SER A 59 -21.70 3.62 22.98
N LEU A 60 -22.32 3.59 21.81
CA LEU A 60 -21.59 3.78 20.55
C LEU A 60 -20.88 5.14 20.56
N GLY A 61 -19.56 5.13 20.30
CA GLY A 61 -18.69 6.31 20.46
C GLY A 61 -17.85 6.31 21.74
N GLU A 62 -18.02 5.31 22.63
CA GLU A 62 -17.14 5.04 23.77
C GLU A 62 -16.26 3.80 23.50
N ASN A 63 -15.14 3.66 24.22
CA ASN A 63 -14.23 2.52 24.05
C ASN A 63 -14.79 1.28 24.77
N ASP A 64 -14.92 0.20 24.01
CA ASP A 64 -15.33 -1.13 24.47
C ASP A 64 -14.27 -1.82 25.34
N VAL A 65 -14.73 -2.56 26.36
CA VAL A 65 -13.89 -3.32 27.33
C VAL A 65 -14.45 -4.72 27.55
N TYR A 66 -13.59 -5.75 27.60
CA TYR A 66 -13.98 -7.14 27.90
C TYR A 66 -13.10 -7.79 28.98
N VAL A 67 -13.64 -8.85 29.61
CA VAL A 67 -12.98 -9.72 30.58
C VAL A 67 -13.36 -11.18 30.31
N VAL A 68 -12.39 -12.09 30.29
CA VAL A 68 -12.63 -13.54 30.15
C VAL A 68 -12.07 -14.28 31.36
N SER A 69 -12.90 -15.11 31.99
CA SER A 69 -12.52 -15.88 33.19
C SER A 69 -13.15 -17.27 33.23
N ASN A 70 -12.70 -18.11 34.17
CA ASN A 70 -13.33 -19.41 34.44
C ASN A 70 -14.59 -19.19 35.30
N GLY A 71 -15.77 -19.49 34.74
CA GLY A 71 -17.06 -19.39 35.42
C GLY A 71 -17.38 -20.59 36.32
N GLU A 72 -18.57 -20.58 36.92
CA GLU A 72 -19.03 -21.70 37.75
C GLU A 72 -19.18 -23.00 36.94
N ASN A 73 -19.09 -24.14 37.63
CA ASN A 73 -19.31 -25.48 37.07
C ASN A 73 -18.41 -25.85 35.86
N GLY A 74 -17.33 -25.09 35.62
CA GLY A 74 -16.43 -25.29 34.48
C GLY A 74 -16.85 -24.59 33.20
N LYS A 75 -17.73 -23.58 33.29
CA LYS A 75 -18.02 -22.65 32.19
C LYS A 75 -16.84 -21.71 31.89
N ILE A 76 -16.87 -21.11 30.72
CA ILE A 76 -16.10 -19.90 30.39
C ILE A 76 -17.05 -18.70 30.53
N LYS A 77 -16.66 -17.71 31.33
CA LYS A 77 -17.43 -16.49 31.54
C LYS A 77 -16.79 -15.35 30.75
N VAL A 78 -17.57 -14.70 29.89
CA VAL A 78 -17.18 -13.55 29.09
C VAL A 78 -18.04 -12.37 29.51
N GLU A 79 -17.41 -11.34 30.05
CA GLU A 79 -18.06 -10.08 30.45
C GLU A 79 -17.55 -8.94 29.56
N GLY A 80 -18.42 -7.97 29.26
CA GLY A 80 -18.02 -6.85 28.41
C GLY A 80 -19.00 -5.68 28.42
N SER A 81 -18.55 -4.52 27.95
CA SER A 81 -19.36 -3.30 27.97
C SER A 81 -20.36 -3.19 26.80
N SER A 82 -20.16 -3.96 25.72
CA SER A 82 -21.07 -4.05 24.59
C SER A 82 -21.09 -5.46 23.99
N LEU A 83 -21.97 -5.72 23.01
CA LEU A 83 -21.96 -6.97 22.26
C LEU A 83 -20.67 -7.14 21.43
N SER A 84 -20.11 -6.05 20.90
CA SER A 84 -18.81 -6.06 20.21
C SER A 84 -17.70 -6.47 21.19
N ALA A 85 -17.71 -5.93 22.41
CA ALA A 85 -16.78 -6.33 23.47
C ALA A 85 -16.92 -7.82 23.84
N LEU A 86 -18.15 -8.33 23.98
CA LEU A 86 -18.39 -9.76 24.24
C LEU A 86 -17.94 -10.65 23.08
N ALA A 87 -18.09 -10.20 21.84
CA ALA A 87 -17.64 -10.93 20.65
C ALA A 87 -16.11 -11.01 20.58
N THR A 88 -15.38 -9.91 20.86
CA THR A 88 -13.91 -9.94 20.93
C THR A 88 -13.38 -10.71 22.13
N GLY A 89 -14.01 -10.60 23.31
CA GLY A 89 -13.67 -11.42 24.46
C GLY A 89 -13.87 -12.92 24.19
N LEU A 90 -14.94 -13.27 23.47
CA LEU A 90 -15.15 -14.64 22.97
C LEU A 90 -14.08 -15.03 21.94
N HIS A 91 -13.71 -14.15 21.01
CA HIS A 91 -12.69 -14.42 20.00
C HIS A 91 -11.32 -14.70 20.61
N ARG A 92 -10.85 -13.87 21.56
CA ARG A 92 -9.60 -14.12 22.28
C ARG A 92 -9.59 -15.43 23.04
N TYR A 93 -10.72 -15.85 23.62
CA TYR A 93 -10.82 -17.19 24.18
C TYR A 93 -10.66 -18.29 23.11
N LEU A 94 -11.34 -18.13 21.97
CA LEU A 94 -11.35 -19.13 20.90
C LEU A 94 -9.98 -19.26 20.21
N ALA A 95 -9.32 -18.14 19.87
CA ALA A 95 -8.01 -18.12 19.22
C ALA A 95 -6.87 -18.41 20.21
N ASP A 96 -6.72 -17.58 21.26
CA ASP A 96 -5.55 -17.59 22.15
C ASP A 96 -5.52 -18.82 23.07
N VAL A 97 -6.69 -19.41 23.40
CA VAL A 97 -6.81 -20.46 24.44
C VAL A 97 -7.36 -21.78 23.91
N ALA A 98 -8.29 -21.74 22.95
CA ALA A 98 -8.85 -22.94 22.32
C ALA A 98 -8.26 -23.26 20.94
N HIS A 99 -7.46 -22.35 20.37
CA HIS A 99 -6.79 -22.47 19.06
C HIS A 99 -7.74 -22.84 17.91
N VAL A 100 -8.86 -22.13 17.81
CA VAL A 100 -9.82 -22.22 16.70
C VAL A 100 -10.35 -20.85 16.31
N ASP A 101 -10.68 -20.66 15.03
CA ASP A 101 -11.21 -19.39 14.52
C ASP A 101 -12.18 -19.59 13.34
N ILE A 102 -12.70 -18.49 12.80
CA ILE A 102 -13.29 -18.37 11.46
C ILE A 102 -12.25 -17.72 10.55
N TYR A 103 -12.12 -18.22 9.31
CA TYR A 103 -11.27 -17.65 8.27
C TYR A 103 -12.06 -17.51 6.95
N TRP A 104 -11.81 -16.48 6.15
CA TRP A 104 -12.58 -16.20 4.92
C TRP A 104 -12.65 -17.39 3.96
N PHE A 105 -11.50 -17.93 3.54
CA PHE A 105 -11.42 -19.00 2.54
C PHE A 105 -11.47 -20.43 3.11
N ILE A 106 -11.49 -20.56 4.44
CA ILE A 106 -11.46 -21.87 5.14
C ILE A 106 -12.77 -22.11 5.93
N GLY A 107 -13.59 -21.09 6.12
CA GLY A 107 -14.81 -21.15 6.93
C GLY A 107 -14.55 -21.19 8.43
N SER A 108 -15.60 -21.59 9.16
CA SER A 108 -15.55 -21.74 10.62
C SER A 108 -14.84 -23.03 11.03
N ARG A 109 -13.74 -22.91 11.78
CA ARG A 109 -13.02 -24.02 12.44
C ARG A 109 -13.39 -24.16 13.93
N LEU A 110 -14.36 -23.39 14.42
CA LEU A 110 -14.76 -23.40 15.84
C LEU A 110 -15.23 -24.78 16.33
N ASP A 111 -15.88 -25.56 15.46
CA ASP A 111 -16.42 -26.89 15.77
C ASP A 111 -15.35 -27.94 16.11
N GLN A 112 -14.07 -27.66 15.82
CA GLN A 112 -12.95 -28.57 16.04
C GLN A 112 -12.59 -28.76 17.53
N ILE A 113 -13.16 -27.97 18.45
CA ILE A 113 -12.95 -28.14 19.90
C ILE A 113 -13.58 -29.45 20.39
N ALA A 114 -12.79 -30.53 20.43
CA ALA A 114 -13.20 -31.84 20.91
C ALA A 114 -13.10 -31.96 22.45
N GLY A 115 -14.21 -32.36 23.10
CA GLY A 115 -14.20 -32.78 24.51
C GLY A 115 -14.64 -31.70 25.50
N GLN A 116 -13.72 -31.20 26.32
CA GLN A 116 -13.99 -30.13 27.30
C GLN A 116 -13.29 -28.85 26.88
N LEU A 117 -13.96 -27.71 27.08
CA LEU A 117 -13.36 -26.39 26.87
C LEU A 117 -12.06 -26.23 27.69
N PRO A 118 -10.94 -25.80 27.08
CA PRO A 118 -9.72 -25.44 27.80
C PRO A 118 -9.99 -24.36 28.84
N LYS A 119 -9.43 -24.51 30.05
CA LYS A 119 -9.51 -23.48 31.09
C LYS A 119 -8.51 -22.38 30.82
N VAL A 120 -8.95 -21.14 31.00
CA VAL A 120 -8.04 -19.99 30.97
C VAL A 120 -7.08 -20.09 32.16
N SER A 121 -5.78 -19.90 31.93
CA SER A 121 -4.74 -19.96 32.97
C SER A 121 -4.81 -18.75 33.92
N GLU A 122 -4.98 -17.56 33.34
CA GLU A 122 -5.16 -16.28 34.01
C GLU A 122 -6.43 -15.59 33.47
N THR A 123 -6.80 -14.42 33.98
CA THR A 123 -7.99 -13.69 33.47
C THR A 123 -7.58 -12.83 32.29
N LEU A 124 -8.16 -13.07 31.10
CA LEU A 124 -7.92 -12.17 29.95
C LEU A 124 -8.71 -10.88 30.18
N THR A 125 -8.15 -9.75 29.78
CA THR A 125 -8.83 -8.44 29.84
C THR A 125 -8.29 -7.58 28.72
N GLY A 126 -9.17 -6.89 28.00
CA GLY A 126 -8.80 -5.99 26.92
C GLY A 126 -9.70 -4.77 26.87
N SER A 127 -9.16 -3.68 26.32
CA SER A 127 -9.86 -2.43 26.09
C SER A 127 -9.50 -1.97 24.69
N SER A 128 -10.51 -1.62 23.90
CA SER A 128 -10.28 -0.90 22.65
C SER A 128 -9.64 0.46 22.96
N VAL A 129 -8.81 0.93 22.02
CA VAL A 129 -8.15 2.24 22.10
C VAL A 129 -8.85 3.30 21.26
N VAL A 130 -9.75 2.87 20.37
CA VAL A 130 -10.63 3.70 19.55
C VAL A 130 -12.08 3.19 19.59
N PRO A 131 -13.09 4.09 19.61
CA PRO A 131 -14.48 3.70 19.73
C PRO A 131 -15.06 3.04 18.47
N TYR A 132 -14.51 3.31 17.28
CA TYR A 132 -14.97 2.68 16.04
C TYR A 132 -13.96 1.69 15.46
N ARG A 133 -14.46 0.50 15.07
CA ARG A 133 -13.75 -0.43 14.19
C ARG A 133 -14.59 -0.62 12.93
N TYR A 134 -14.08 -0.10 11.81
CA TYR A 134 -14.78 0.04 10.53
C TYR A 134 -14.43 -1.09 9.55
N HIS A 135 -15.34 -1.42 8.63
CA HIS A 135 -15.11 -2.50 7.66
C HIS A 135 -15.78 -2.30 6.29
N PHE A 136 -15.05 -2.79 5.27
CA PHE A 136 -15.28 -2.76 3.82
C PHE A 136 -15.11 -1.41 3.10
N ASN A 137 -14.73 -1.51 1.83
CA ASN A 137 -14.87 -0.44 0.84
C ASN A 137 -16.26 -0.57 0.18
N THR A 138 -16.76 0.48 -0.47
CA THR A 138 -17.94 0.36 -1.34
C THR A 138 -17.66 -0.63 -2.48
N VAL A 139 -16.47 -0.60 -3.08
CA VAL A 139 -16.15 -1.51 -4.21
C VAL A 139 -15.96 -2.99 -3.80
N THR A 140 -15.83 -3.30 -2.51
CA THR A 140 -15.81 -4.70 -2.02
C THR A 140 -17.13 -5.42 -2.31
N THR A 141 -18.24 -4.69 -2.42
CA THR A 141 -19.52 -5.28 -2.86
C THR A 141 -19.53 -5.69 -4.32
N SER A 142 -18.58 -5.19 -5.13
CA SER A 142 -18.42 -5.58 -6.54
C SER A 142 -17.34 -6.64 -6.72
N TYR A 143 -16.09 -6.43 -6.26
CA TYR A 143 -14.99 -7.38 -6.50
C TYR A 143 -15.00 -8.64 -5.63
N THR A 144 -15.89 -8.72 -4.63
CA THR A 144 -15.96 -9.87 -3.72
C THR A 144 -17.40 -10.30 -3.46
N ALA A 145 -18.28 -9.40 -3.01
CA ALA A 145 -19.62 -9.80 -2.57
C ALA A 145 -20.74 -9.77 -3.63
N ALA A 146 -20.45 -9.45 -4.90
CA ALA A 146 -21.47 -9.23 -5.95
C ALA A 146 -22.42 -10.42 -6.19
N PHE A 147 -21.94 -11.63 -5.91
CA PHE A 147 -22.66 -12.89 -6.10
C PHE A 147 -22.76 -13.74 -4.82
N TRP A 148 -22.49 -13.15 -3.66
CA TRP A 148 -22.56 -13.84 -2.36
C TRP A 148 -23.98 -14.29 -2.00
N SER A 149 -24.06 -15.47 -1.41
CA SER A 149 -25.26 -16.04 -0.80
C SER A 149 -25.53 -15.43 0.59
N TRP A 150 -26.63 -15.85 1.22
CA TRP A 150 -26.84 -15.51 2.64
C TRP A 150 -25.81 -16.20 3.53
N GLU A 151 -25.37 -17.39 3.16
CA GLU A 151 -24.46 -18.23 3.93
C GLU A 151 -23.04 -17.64 3.96
N ASP A 152 -22.61 -17.00 2.87
CA ASP A 152 -21.35 -16.23 2.79
C ASP A 152 -21.41 -14.98 3.67
N TRP A 153 -22.50 -14.19 3.56
CA TRP A 153 -22.72 -13.02 4.43
C TRP A 153 -22.85 -13.40 5.91
N GLU A 154 -23.50 -14.52 6.25
CA GLU A 154 -23.59 -15.03 7.62
C GLU A 154 -22.21 -15.47 8.15
N LEU A 155 -21.29 -15.94 7.29
CA LEU A 155 -19.89 -16.20 7.66
C LEU A 155 -19.12 -14.91 7.90
N GLN A 156 -19.19 -13.96 6.95
CA GLN A 156 -18.48 -12.67 7.04
C GLN A 156 -18.93 -11.87 8.27
N LEU A 157 -20.24 -11.83 8.57
CA LEU A 157 -20.76 -11.11 9.74
C LEU A 157 -20.33 -11.76 11.07
N ASP A 158 -20.29 -13.10 11.15
CA ASP A 158 -19.77 -13.80 12.33
C ASP A 158 -18.25 -13.57 12.51
N TRP A 159 -17.47 -13.52 11.41
CA TRP A 159 -16.04 -13.15 11.41
C TRP A 159 -15.85 -11.71 11.92
N MET A 160 -16.58 -10.74 11.35
CA MET A 160 -16.51 -9.32 11.69
C MET A 160 -16.81 -9.07 13.17
N ALA A 161 -17.81 -9.76 13.73
CA ALA A 161 -18.16 -9.65 15.14
C ALA A 161 -17.00 -10.08 16.06
N LEU A 162 -16.39 -11.24 15.76
CA LEU A 162 -15.27 -11.77 16.55
C LEU A 162 -14.07 -10.80 16.57
N ARG A 163 -13.74 -10.16 15.44
CA ARG A 163 -12.69 -9.11 15.36
C ARG A 163 -13.10 -7.77 16.01
N GLY A 164 -14.30 -7.66 16.56
CA GLY A 164 -14.77 -6.44 17.25
C GLY A 164 -15.13 -5.30 16.30
N VAL A 165 -15.41 -5.57 15.02
CA VAL A 165 -16.00 -4.59 14.09
C VAL A 165 -17.33 -4.13 14.67
N ASN A 166 -17.57 -2.81 14.68
CA ASN A 166 -18.82 -2.23 15.19
C ASN A 166 -19.45 -1.18 14.25
N LEU A 167 -18.76 -0.76 13.19
CA LEU A 167 -19.26 0.25 12.24
C LEU A 167 -18.99 -0.12 10.75
N PRO A 168 -19.62 -1.18 10.21
CA PRO A 168 -19.40 -1.64 8.84
C PRO A 168 -20.32 -0.97 7.80
N LEU A 169 -19.90 -0.98 6.52
CA LEU A 169 -20.78 -0.63 5.38
C LEU A 169 -21.89 -1.66 5.14
N ALA A 170 -23.06 -1.19 4.72
CA ALA A 170 -24.21 -2.04 4.35
C ALA A 170 -24.88 -1.51 3.06
N TRP A 171 -24.33 -1.87 1.89
CA TRP A 171 -24.72 -1.33 0.57
C TRP A 171 -25.67 -2.20 -0.29
N ILE A 172 -25.83 -3.49 0.01
CA ILE A 172 -26.43 -4.46 -0.92
C ILE A 172 -27.89 -4.12 -1.27
N GLY A 173 -28.26 -4.23 -2.54
CA GLY A 173 -29.64 -4.02 -3.01
C GLY A 173 -30.17 -2.58 -2.92
N VAL A 174 -29.29 -1.58 -2.75
CA VAL A 174 -29.68 -0.15 -2.68
C VAL A 174 -30.38 0.33 -3.96
N GLU A 175 -30.13 -0.31 -5.10
CA GLU A 175 -30.79 -0.07 -6.39
C GLU A 175 -32.32 -0.09 -6.24
N LYS A 176 -32.84 -0.89 -5.31
CA LYS A 176 -34.28 -0.93 -5.02
C LYS A 176 -34.83 0.42 -4.55
N ILE A 177 -34.08 1.10 -3.69
CA ILE A 177 -34.44 2.43 -3.17
C ILE A 177 -34.33 3.46 -4.29
N PHE A 178 -33.27 3.42 -5.11
CA PHE A 178 -33.13 4.27 -6.29
C PHE A 178 -34.31 4.10 -7.26
N ILE A 179 -34.66 2.86 -7.64
CA ILE A 179 -35.79 2.55 -8.52
C ILE A 179 -37.10 3.12 -7.94
N GLU A 180 -37.41 2.84 -6.67
CA GLU A 180 -38.66 3.32 -6.06
C GLU A 180 -38.72 4.85 -5.92
N VAL A 181 -37.59 5.53 -5.73
CA VAL A 181 -37.54 7.00 -5.71
C VAL A 181 -37.70 7.58 -7.13
N PHE A 182 -37.03 7.02 -8.13
CA PHE A 182 -37.15 7.49 -9.52
C PHE A 182 -38.53 7.19 -10.13
N GLN A 183 -39.16 6.07 -9.77
CA GLN A 183 -40.57 5.79 -10.09
C GLN A 183 -41.54 6.77 -9.41
N GLU A 184 -41.26 7.18 -8.16
CA GLU A 184 -42.05 8.20 -7.44
C GLU A 184 -41.98 9.58 -8.11
N LEU A 185 -40.82 9.93 -8.68
CA LEU A 185 -40.66 11.12 -9.55
C LEU A 185 -41.31 10.98 -10.94
N GLY A 186 -41.74 9.78 -11.34
CA GLY A 186 -42.37 9.52 -12.63
C GLY A 186 -41.42 9.23 -13.79
N LEU A 187 -40.19 8.76 -13.51
CA LEU A 187 -39.38 8.08 -14.52
C LEU A 187 -40.01 6.72 -14.86
N THR A 188 -39.81 6.25 -16.08
CA THR A 188 -40.25 4.92 -16.52
C THR A 188 -39.16 3.88 -16.27
N ASP A 189 -39.56 2.61 -16.14
CA ASP A 189 -38.64 1.50 -15.86
C ASP A 189 -37.50 1.40 -16.88
N ALA A 190 -37.76 1.77 -18.15
CA ALA A 190 -36.75 1.82 -19.21
C ALA A 190 -35.71 2.93 -18.97
N GLU A 191 -36.15 4.15 -18.63
CA GLU A 191 -35.25 5.28 -18.35
C GLU A 191 -34.40 5.06 -17.09
N ILE A 192 -34.84 4.20 -16.17
CA ILE A 192 -34.09 3.79 -14.98
C ILE A 192 -33.17 2.60 -15.31
N ALA A 193 -33.60 1.65 -16.14
CA ALA A 193 -32.79 0.52 -16.57
C ALA A 193 -31.60 0.94 -17.47
N ASP A 194 -31.73 2.06 -18.20
CA ASP A 194 -30.63 2.69 -18.95
C ASP A 194 -29.56 3.32 -18.03
N PHE A 195 -29.84 3.52 -16.74
CA PHE A 195 -28.91 4.09 -15.75
C PHE A 195 -28.20 3.04 -14.89
N LEU A 196 -28.83 1.91 -14.58
CA LEU A 196 -28.24 0.89 -13.70
C LEU A 196 -27.22 -0.02 -14.42
N SER A 197 -26.10 -0.32 -13.76
CA SER A 197 -25.05 -1.20 -14.28
C SER A 197 -25.32 -2.69 -14.02
N GLY A 198 -24.44 -3.56 -14.55
CA GLY A 198 -24.38 -4.97 -14.16
C GLY A 198 -23.95 -5.14 -12.69
N PRO A 199 -24.35 -6.25 -12.01
CA PRO A 199 -24.04 -6.50 -10.59
C PRO A 199 -22.56 -6.34 -10.19
N ALA A 200 -21.65 -6.87 -11.02
CA ALA A 200 -20.21 -6.80 -10.81
C ALA A 200 -19.64 -5.37 -10.91
N PHE A 201 -20.47 -4.37 -11.24
CA PHE A 201 -20.06 -2.99 -11.47
C PHE A 201 -20.84 -1.94 -10.65
N LEU A 202 -21.80 -2.36 -9.83
CA LEU A 202 -22.72 -1.45 -9.12
C LEU A 202 -22.03 -0.37 -8.27
N ALA A 203 -20.89 -0.68 -7.63
CA ALA A 203 -20.19 0.30 -6.79
C ALA A 203 -19.75 1.56 -7.56
N TRP A 204 -19.30 1.44 -8.81
CA TRP A 204 -18.92 2.58 -9.65
C TRP A 204 -20.13 3.32 -10.25
N ASN A 205 -21.30 2.67 -10.28
CA ASN A 205 -22.57 3.33 -10.58
C ASN A 205 -23.11 4.10 -9.36
N HIS A 206 -22.89 3.60 -8.14
CA HIS A 206 -23.19 4.34 -6.90
C HIS A 206 -22.33 5.60 -6.75
N PHE A 207 -21.06 5.55 -7.17
CA PHE A 207 -20.14 6.69 -7.25
C PHE A 207 -20.31 7.56 -8.52
N GLY A 208 -21.23 7.21 -9.43
CA GLY A 208 -21.47 7.95 -10.68
C GLY A 208 -20.27 8.03 -11.62
N ASN A 209 -19.31 7.12 -11.51
CA ASN A 209 -18.21 6.98 -12.47
C ASN A 209 -18.74 6.38 -13.79
N ILE A 210 -19.71 5.46 -13.69
CA ILE A 210 -20.35 4.77 -14.81
C ILE A 210 -21.87 4.69 -14.66
N GLN A 211 -22.56 4.48 -15.78
CA GLN A 211 -23.99 4.16 -15.81
C GLN A 211 -24.31 3.15 -16.90
N GLY A 212 -25.47 2.49 -16.78
CA GLY A 212 -25.95 1.51 -17.74
C GLY A 212 -25.10 0.23 -17.76
N SER A 213 -25.59 -0.77 -18.48
CA SER A 213 -25.09 -2.14 -18.39
C SER A 213 -24.69 -2.69 -19.78
N TRP A 214 -23.67 -3.55 -19.82
CA TRP A 214 -23.21 -4.27 -21.01
C TRP A 214 -23.40 -5.78 -20.84
N GLY A 215 -23.56 -6.51 -21.96
CA GLY A 215 -23.93 -7.93 -21.96
C GLY A 215 -25.41 -8.23 -21.64
N GLY A 216 -26.09 -7.34 -20.92
CA GLY A 216 -27.51 -7.41 -20.59
C GLY A 216 -27.99 -6.17 -19.84
N SER A 217 -29.20 -6.21 -19.30
CA SER A 217 -29.78 -5.14 -18.46
C SER A 217 -30.15 -5.68 -17.09
N LEU A 218 -29.91 -4.92 -16.03
CA LEU A 218 -30.21 -5.34 -14.65
C LEU A 218 -31.72 -5.51 -14.43
N PRO A 219 -32.22 -6.72 -14.11
CA PRO A 219 -33.64 -6.96 -13.95
C PRO A 219 -34.08 -6.69 -12.50
N TYR A 220 -35.23 -6.03 -12.34
CA TYR A 220 -35.71 -5.62 -11.02
C TYR A 220 -36.00 -6.79 -10.07
N SER A 221 -36.28 -7.99 -10.60
CA SER A 221 -36.44 -9.21 -9.81
C SER A 221 -35.13 -9.70 -9.17
N TRP A 222 -33.97 -9.36 -9.72
CA TRP A 222 -32.67 -9.62 -9.07
C TRP A 222 -32.43 -8.58 -7.97
N VAL A 223 -32.70 -7.31 -8.27
CA VAL A 223 -32.64 -6.20 -7.29
C VAL A 223 -33.55 -6.46 -6.08
N ASP A 224 -34.78 -6.91 -6.29
CA ASP A 224 -35.71 -7.31 -5.23
C ASP A 224 -35.10 -8.41 -4.32
N SER A 225 -34.39 -9.38 -4.91
CA SER A 225 -33.73 -10.45 -4.15
C SER A 225 -32.51 -10.00 -3.36
N GLN A 226 -31.73 -9.04 -3.89
CA GLN A 226 -30.64 -8.41 -3.15
C GLN A 226 -31.14 -7.53 -2.01
N PHE A 227 -32.26 -6.82 -2.21
CA PHE A 227 -32.92 -6.04 -1.16
C PHE A 227 -33.49 -6.93 -0.03
N ASP A 228 -33.99 -8.12 -0.36
CA ASP A 228 -34.38 -9.13 0.64
C ASP A 228 -33.18 -9.81 1.33
N LEU A 229 -32.02 -9.93 0.67
CA LEU A 229 -30.76 -10.33 1.29
C LEU A 229 -30.27 -9.27 2.28
N GLN A 230 -30.25 -8.00 1.87
CA GLN A 230 -29.82 -6.85 2.68
C GLN A 230 -30.62 -6.69 3.98
N LYS A 231 -31.93 -6.97 3.98
CA LYS A 231 -32.73 -6.98 5.22
C LYS A 231 -32.18 -7.97 6.25
N LYS A 232 -31.70 -9.14 5.82
CA LYS A 232 -31.05 -10.12 6.70
C LYS A 232 -29.68 -9.65 7.16
N ILE A 233 -28.88 -9.05 6.26
CA ILE A 233 -27.56 -8.49 6.58
C ILE A 233 -27.69 -7.42 7.67
N VAL A 234 -28.55 -6.43 7.47
CA VAL A 234 -28.80 -5.34 8.43
C VAL A 234 -29.38 -5.87 9.74
N GLN A 235 -30.34 -6.81 9.70
CA GLN A 235 -30.84 -7.46 10.92
C GLN A 235 -29.70 -8.15 11.69
N ARG A 236 -28.84 -8.91 11.01
CA ARG A 236 -27.73 -9.64 11.65
C ARG A 236 -26.63 -8.72 12.17
N MET A 237 -26.33 -7.61 11.49
CA MET A 237 -25.45 -6.57 12.00
C MET A 237 -25.95 -6.06 13.36
N VAL A 238 -27.23 -5.71 13.45
CA VAL A 238 -27.86 -5.24 14.70
C VAL A 238 -27.93 -6.36 15.76
N GLU A 239 -28.22 -7.61 15.38
CA GLU A 239 -28.16 -8.77 16.29
C GLU A 239 -26.77 -8.94 16.91
N LEU A 240 -25.69 -8.69 16.16
CA LEU A 240 -24.30 -8.79 16.62
C LEU A 240 -23.79 -7.50 17.28
N GLY A 241 -24.61 -6.46 17.37
CA GLY A 241 -24.26 -5.17 17.98
C GLY A 241 -23.42 -4.24 17.10
N MET A 242 -23.41 -4.46 15.80
CA MET A 242 -22.85 -3.53 14.82
C MET A 242 -23.87 -2.45 14.46
N THR A 243 -23.40 -1.23 14.21
CA THR A 243 -24.19 -0.15 13.65
C THR A 243 -23.93 -0.06 12.14
N PRO A 244 -24.89 -0.42 11.27
CA PRO A 244 -24.67 -0.40 9.83
C PRO A 244 -24.52 1.04 9.34
N ILE A 245 -23.51 1.32 8.52
CA ILE A 245 -23.47 2.54 7.72
C ILE A 245 -24.33 2.27 6.47
N LEU A 246 -25.45 2.98 6.37
CA LEU A 246 -26.36 2.87 5.23
C LEU A 246 -26.01 3.91 4.15
N PRO A 247 -26.32 3.67 2.87
CA PRO A 247 -26.13 4.67 1.82
C PRO A 247 -27.12 5.84 1.94
N ALA A 248 -26.76 6.99 1.38
CA ALA A 248 -27.64 8.13 1.12
C ALA A 248 -27.60 8.52 -0.37
N PHE A 249 -28.42 9.48 -0.80
CA PHE A 249 -28.57 9.82 -2.22
C PHE A 249 -27.43 10.74 -2.67
N PRO A 250 -26.53 10.33 -3.58
CA PRO A 250 -25.30 11.08 -3.88
C PRO A 250 -25.50 12.26 -4.85
N GLY A 251 -26.64 12.35 -5.55
CA GLY A 251 -26.89 13.35 -6.60
C GLY A 251 -26.97 12.76 -8.00
N PHE A 252 -26.40 11.57 -8.23
CA PHE A 252 -26.45 10.89 -9.53
C PHE A 252 -27.87 10.43 -9.88
N VAL A 253 -28.30 10.73 -11.11
CA VAL A 253 -29.66 10.55 -11.59
C VAL A 253 -29.67 10.08 -13.05
N PRO A 254 -30.71 9.32 -13.48
CA PRO A 254 -30.86 8.95 -14.88
C PRO A 254 -31.02 10.19 -15.79
N ARG A 255 -30.45 10.14 -17.00
CA ARG A 255 -30.44 11.26 -17.97
C ARG A 255 -31.82 11.84 -18.29
N ALA A 256 -32.88 11.05 -18.11
CA ALA A 256 -34.27 11.46 -18.29
C ALA A 256 -34.85 12.33 -17.16
N ILE A 257 -34.11 12.61 -16.08
CA ILE A 257 -34.58 13.38 -14.91
C ILE A 257 -35.23 14.73 -15.29
N THR A 258 -34.67 15.43 -16.28
CA THR A 258 -35.19 16.73 -16.78
C THR A 258 -36.51 16.62 -17.55
N ARG A 259 -36.99 15.40 -17.85
CA ARG A 259 -38.35 15.15 -18.35
C ARG A 259 -39.40 15.29 -17.25
N VAL A 260 -39.04 15.00 -16.00
CA VAL A 260 -39.95 15.04 -14.84
C VAL A 260 -39.72 16.25 -13.94
N LEU A 261 -38.46 16.68 -13.80
CA LEU A 261 -38.02 17.88 -13.08
C LEU A 261 -37.36 18.85 -14.07
N PRO A 262 -38.13 19.56 -14.91
CA PRO A 262 -37.60 20.38 -16.01
C PRO A 262 -36.93 21.69 -15.56
N ASP A 263 -37.00 22.00 -14.27
CA ASP A 263 -36.44 23.18 -13.61
C ASP A 263 -35.37 22.84 -12.55
N ALA A 264 -34.98 21.57 -12.41
CA ALA A 264 -33.89 21.15 -11.52
C ALA A 264 -32.50 21.48 -12.10
N ASP A 265 -31.59 21.92 -11.23
CA ASP A 265 -30.18 22.19 -11.57
C ASP A 265 -29.41 20.87 -11.71
N VAL A 266 -29.17 20.46 -12.95
CA VAL A 266 -28.54 19.18 -13.31
C VAL A 266 -27.40 19.40 -14.30
N ILE A 267 -26.21 18.99 -13.89
CA ILE A 267 -24.98 18.99 -14.69
C ILE A 267 -24.65 17.58 -15.18
N ASN A 268 -23.68 17.45 -16.08
CA ASN A 268 -23.05 16.16 -16.39
C ASN A 268 -21.73 16.06 -15.64
N GLY A 269 -21.49 14.93 -14.97
CA GLY A 269 -20.21 14.59 -14.38
C GLY A 269 -19.11 14.36 -15.42
N SER A 270 -17.89 14.14 -14.93
CA SER A 270 -16.73 13.77 -15.75
C SER A 270 -16.97 12.52 -16.59
N ALA A 271 -16.21 12.39 -17.69
CA ALA A 271 -15.94 11.07 -18.25
C ALA A 271 -14.88 10.43 -17.35
N TRP A 272 -15.15 9.22 -16.84
CA TRP A 272 -14.22 8.45 -16.03
C TRP A 272 -13.61 7.34 -16.90
N GLU A 273 -12.28 7.24 -16.87
CA GLU A 273 -11.48 6.34 -17.70
C GLU A 273 -11.81 6.40 -19.22
N ALA A 274 -11.44 5.36 -19.97
CA ALA A 274 -11.70 5.25 -21.41
C ALA A 274 -13.17 4.88 -21.76
N PHE A 275 -14.14 5.14 -20.88
CA PHE A 275 -15.53 4.76 -21.11
C PHE A 275 -16.21 5.64 -22.17
N PRO A 276 -16.93 5.06 -23.15
CA PRO A 276 -17.78 5.83 -24.05
C PRO A 276 -18.86 6.60 -23.28
N THR A 277 -19.21 7.82 -23.72
CA THR A 277 -20.23 8.71 -23.12
C THR A 277 -21.65 8.13 -22.99
N LEU A 278 -21.89 6.88 -23.42
CA LEU A 278 -23.09 6.10 -23.08
C LEU A 278 -23.03 5.56 -21.65
N TYR A 279 -21.84 5.19 -21.18
CA TYR A 279 -21.58 4.43 -19.97
C TYR A 279 -20.85 5.22 -18.86
N THR A 280 -20.68 6.53 -19.04
CA THR A 280 -20.10 7.50 -18.09
C THR A 280 -20.66 8.89 -18.42
N ASN A 281 -20.18 9.96 -17.80
CA ASN A 281 -20.82 11.29 -17.78
C ASN A 281 -22.23 11.21 -17.15
N ASP A 282 -22.29 10.77 -15.90
CA ASP A 282 -23.52 10.66 -15.12
C ASP A 282 -24.15 12.02 -14.89
N ALA A 283 -25.47 12.10 -15.07
CA ALA A 283 -26.20 13.33 -14.76
C ALA A 283 -26.24 13.48 -13.24
N PHE A 284 -25.83 14.64 -12.74
CA PHE A 284 -25.68 14.93 -11.32
C PHE A 284 -26.53 16.15 -10.98
N MET A 285 -27.45 15.98 -10.04
CA MET A 285 -28.25 17.05 -9.48
C MET A 285 -27.45 17.80 -8.42
N GLU A 286 -27.28 19.10 -8.58
CA GLU A 286 -26.50 19.92 -7.64
C GLU A 286 -27.16 19.91 -6.24
N PRO A 287 -26.42 19.67 -5.13
CA PRO A 287 -27.00 19.57 -3.79
C PRO A 287 -27.60 20.87 -3.23
N THR A 288 -27.47 21.98 -3.95
CA THR A 288 -28.16 23.24 -3.67
C THR A 288 -29.58 23.30 -4.27
N ASP A 289 -29.96 22.34 -5.12
CA ASP A 289 -31.30 22.25 -5.70
C ASP A 289 -32.34 21.75 -4.66
N PRO A 290 -33.54 22.36 -4.56
CA PRO A 290 -34.58 21.91 -3.63
C PRO A 290 -35.01 20.45 -3.82
N HIS A 291 -34.97 19.93 -5.05
CA HIS A 291 -35.37 18.55 -5.34
C HIS A 291 -34.39 17.53 -4.74
N PHE A 292 -33.09 17.85 -4.65
CA PHE A 292 -32.10 16.99 -3.98
C PHE A 292 -32.54 16.70 -2.54
N THR A 293 -33.05 17.72 -1.83
CA THR A 293 -33.53 17.57 -0.46
C THR A 293 -34.79 16.70 -0.35
N GLU A 294 -35.74 16.80 -1.28
CA GLU A 294 -36.94 15.94 -1.27
C GLU A 294 -36.64 14.49 -1.70
N ILE A 295 -35.72 14.30 -2.64
CA ILE A 295 -35.20 12.99 -3.05
C ILE A 295 -34.48 12.33 -1.85
N GLN A 296 -33.59 13.06 -1.17
CA GLN A 296 -32.86 12.57 0.01
C GLN A 296 -33.79 12.18 1.17
N LYS A 297 -34.91 12.90 1.36
CA LYS A 297 -35.98 12.52 2.32
C LYS A 297 -36.69 11.23 1.92
N SER A 298 -37.11 11.09 0.66
CA SER A 298 -37.78 9.85 0.21
C SER A 298 -36.83 8.65 0.31
N PHE A 299 -35.58 8.81 -0.13
CA PHE A 299 -34.53 7.79 -0.08
C PHE A 299 -34.29 7.25 1.35
N ILE A 300 -34.08 8.13 2.33
CA ILE A 300 -33.93 7.69 3.74
C ILE A 300 -35.25 7.18 4.31
N SER A 301 -36.39 7.80 4.02
CA SER A 301 -37.69 7.32 4.53
C SER A 301 -38.03 5.90 4.05
N LYS A 302 -37.64 5.51 2.83
CA LYS A 302 -37.78 4.13 2.34
C LYS A 302 -36.84 3.17 3.08
N GLN A 303 -35.59 3.56 3.32
CA GLN A 303 -34.65 2.74 4.11
C GLN A 303 -35.10 2.56 5.57
N THR A 304 -35.53 3.62 6.26
CA THR A 304 -36.09 3.52 7.62
C THR A 304 -37.35 2.66 7.66
N ALA A 305 -38.17 2.66 6.59
CA ALA A 305 -39.32 1.75 6.46
C ALA A 305 -38.93 0.28 6.18
N ALA A 306 -37.78 0.04 5.56
CA ALA A 306 -37.28 -1.29 5.22
C ALA A 306 -36.49 -1.96 6.35
N TYR A 307 -35.69 -1.18 7.08
CA TYR A 307 -34.72 -1.67 8.08
C TYR A 307 -35.02 -1.23 9.52
N GLY A 308 -35.82 -0.17 9.70
CA GLY A 308 -36.02 0.50 10.98
C GLY A 308 -35.03 1.64 11.25
N ASP A 309 -35.13 2.23 12.45
CA ASP A 309 -34.22 3.27 12.94
C ASP A 309 -32.97 2.60 13.55
N VAL A 310 -32.11 2.09 12.68
CA VAL A 310 -30.95 1.23 13.03
C VAL A 310 -29.60 1.94 13.01
N THR A 311 -29.53 3.18 12.54
CA THR A 311 -28.26 3.91 12.40
C THR A 311 -28.44 5.43 12.33
N THR A 312 -27.40 6.14 12.76
CA THR A 312 -27.20 7.57 12.48
C THR A 312 -26.14 7.80 11.39
N PHE A 313 -25.49 6.76 10.87
CA PHE A 313 -24.36 6.88 9.94
C PHE A 313 -24.79 6.62 8.51
N TYR A 314 -24.58 7.61 7.64
CA TYR A 314 -25.00 7.59 6.24
C TYR A 314 -23.83 7.90 5.31
N THR A 315 -23.44 6.95 4.46
CA THR A 315 -22.35 7.12 3.49
C THR A 315 -22.84 7.75 2.19
N LEU A 316 -22.07 8.71 1.67
CA LEU A 316 -22.42 9.47 0.46
C LEU A 316 -21.16 10.07 -0.15
N ASP A 317 -20.84 9.70 -1.38
CA ASP A 317 -19.61 10.11 -2.06
C ASP A 317 -19.93 10.62 -3.48
N GLN A 318 -19.50 11.86 -3.77
CA GLN A 318 -19.91 12.61 -4.97
C GLN A 318 -18.78 12.82 -5.98
N PHE A 319 -17.53 12.76 -5.49
CA PHE A 319 -16.32 13.11 -6.24
C PHE A 319 -15.24 12.02 -6.12
N ASN A 320 -15.65 10.78 -5.88
CA ASN A 320 -14.75 9.63 -5.90
C ASN A 320 -14.25 9.39 -7.33
N GLU A 321 -13.05 9.88 -7.64
CA GLU A 321 -12.47 9.91 -9.00
C GLU A 321 -13.32 10.67 -10.04
N ASN A 322 -14.24 11.51 -9.54
CA ASN A 322 -15.13 12.36 -10.33
C ASN A 322 -14.80 13.83 -10.05
N ASN A 323 -14.68 14.64 -11.11
CA ASN A 323 -14.25 16.03 -11.00
C ASN A 323 -15.42 16.97 -10.67
N PRO A 324 -15.31 17.82 -9.63
CA PRO A 324 -16.30 18.87 -9.37
C PRO A 324 -16.35 19.92 -10.49
N SER A 325 -17.52 20.52 -10.74
CA SER A 325 -17.69 21.49 -11.86
C SER A 325 -16.94 22.80 -11.70
N SER A 326 -16.48 23.13 -10.48
CA SER A 326 -15.48 24.18 -10.25
C SER A 326 -14.55 23.82 -9.10
N GLY A 327 -13.30 24.29 -9.18
CA GLY A 327 -12.36 24.31 -8.07
C GLY A 327 -12.46 25.55 -7.17
N ASP A 328 -13.50 26.38 -7.35
CA ASP A 328 -13.76 27.56 -6.51
C ASP A 328 -14.13 27.16 -5.08
N LEU A 329 -13.47 27.76 -4.09
CA LEU A 329 -13.69 27.47 -2.67
C LEU A 329 -15.16 27.69 -2.24
N SER A 330 -15.84 28.70 -2.82
CA SER A 330 -17.27 28.93 -2.55
C SER A 330 -18.20 27.91 -3.21
N TYR A 331 -17.83 27.32 -4.35
CA TYR A 331 -18.60 26.25 -4.98
C TYR A 331 -18.47 24.97 -4.14
N LEU A 332 -17.24 24.50 -3.89
CA LEU A 332 -16.97 23.28 -3.12
C LEU A 332 -17.63 23.31 -1.73
N LYS A 333 -17.58 24.46 -1.06
CA LYS A 333 -18.24 24.67 0.23
C LYS A 333 -19.77 24.66 0.16
N ASN A 334 -20.35 25.17 -0.94
CA ASN A 334 -21.81 25.17 -1.12
C ASN A 334 -22.34 23.77 -1.42
N VAL A 335 -21.63 22.99 -2.25
CA VAL A 335 -21.99 21.60 -2.58
C VAL A 335 -22.08 20.76 -1.31
N SER A 336 -21.00 20.69 -0.52
CA SER A 336 -21.00 19.90 0.72
C SER A 336 -21.96 20.43 1.79
N SER A 337 -22.21 21.75 1.85
CA SER A 337 -23.21 22.31 2.75
C SER A 337 -24.64 21.98 2.32
N GLY A 338 -24.91 21.91 1.01
CA GLY A 338 -26.17 21.43 0.44
C GLY A 338 -26.42 19.96 0.76
N THR A 339 -25.43 19.11 0.46
CA THR A 339 -25.44 17.67 0.77
C THR A 339 -25.70 17.42 2.26
N TRP A 340 -24.99 18.12 3.14
CA TRP A 340 -25.21 18.04 4.59
C TRP A 340 -26.61 18.52 4.99
N GLN A 341 -27.06 19.68 4.51
CA GLN A 341 -28.39 20.20 4.86
C GLN A 341 -29.53 19.28 4.39
N ALA A 342 -29.43 18.70 3.19
CA ALA A 342 -30.36 17.71 2.67
C ALA A 342 -30.38 16.44 3.55
N LEU A 343 -29.21 15.92 3.92
CA LEU A 343 -29.08 14.76 4.80
C LEU A 343 -29.69 15.02 6.19
N LYS A 344 -29.38 16.16 6.83
CA LYS A 344 -29.95 16.54 8.13
C LYS A 344 -31.46 16.84 8.06
N ALA A 345 -31.97 17.28 6.90
CA ALA A 345 -33.41 17.48 6.67
C ALA A 345 -34.19 16.17 6.50
N ALA A 346 -33.50 15.08 6.11
CA ALA A 346 -34.05 13.72 6.07
C ALA A 346 -33.88 12.98 7.40
N ALA A 347 -32.70 13.08 8.03
CA ALA A 347 -32.36 12.45 9.30
C ALA A 347 -31.64 13.46 10.23
N PRO A 348 -32.35 14.10 11.18
CA PRO A 348 -31.79 15.18 12.02
C PRO A 348 -30.58 14.81 12.89
N ASN A 349 -30.38 13.51 13.17
CA ASN A 349 -29.23 13.00 13.92
C ASN A 349 -28.11 12.45 13.03
N ALA A 350 -28.21 12.56 11.70
CA ALA A 350 -27.26 11.92 10.79
C ALA A 350 -25.83 12.47 10.91
N THR A 351 -24.86 11.56 10.90
CA THR A 351 -23.46 11.78 10.59
C THR A 351 -23.22 11.31 9.15
N TRP A 352 -22.72 12.20 8.30
CA TRP A 352 -22.27 11.87 6.96
C TRP A 352 -20.95 11.09 7.08
N VAL A 353 -20.88 9.90 6.50
CA VAL A 353 -19.62 9.16 6.29
C VAL A 353 -19.14 9.43 4.86
N MET A 354 -17.87 9.78 4.68
CA MET A 354 -17.29 9.99 3.35
C MET A 354 -15.90 9.36 3.22
N GLN A 355 -15.56 8.90 2.02
CA GLN A 355 -14.23 8.44 1.69
C GLN A 355 -13.27 9.63 1.50
N GLY A 356 -12.08 9.55 2.07
CA GLY A 356 -11.00 10.52 1.85
C GLY A 356 -10.27 10.32 0.51
N TRP A 357 -10.63 9.31 -0.29
CA TRP A 357 -9.88 8.90 -1.48
C TRP A 357 -9.73 9.99 -2.52
N LEU A 358 -10.76 10.82 -2.73
CA LEU A 358 -10.71 11.96 -3.66
C LEU A 358 -9.52 12.91 -3.38
N PHE A 359 -9.13 13.07 -2.11
CA PHE A 359 -7.99 13.90 -1.72
C PHE A 359 -6.63 13.26 -2.08
N SER A 360 -6.60 11.94 -2.27
CA SER A 360 -5.43 11.19 -2.75
C SER A 360 -5.40 11.15 -4.28
N SER A 361 -6.44 10.57 -4.90
CA SER A 361 -6.48 10.24 -6.33
C SER A 361 -6.42 11.46 -7.26
N ASN A 362 -6.99 12.60 -6.85
CA ASN A 362 -6.78 13.88 -7.52
C ASN A 362 -6.22 14.94 -6.55
N SER A 363 -5.12 14.60 -5.88
CA SER A 363 -4.39 15.50 -4.97
C SER A 363 -3.95 16.83 -5.61
N ALA A 364 -3.71 16.86 -6.93
CA ALA A 364 -3.43 18.08 -7.70
C ALA A 364 -4.63 19.04 -7.74
N PHE A 365 -5.85 18.54 -7.91
CA PHE A 365 -7.06 19.34 -7.72
C PHE A 365 -7.29 19.64 -6.24
N TRP A 366 -7.19 18.65 -5.36
CA TRP A 366 -7.55 18.74 -3.94
C TRP A 366 -6.42 19.29 -3.06
N THR A 367 -6.03 20.54 -3.35
CA THR A 367 -5.16 21.38 -2.51
C THR A 367 -5.76 21.59 -1.11
N ASN A 368 -4.93 21.87 -0.10
CA ASN A 368 -5.38 21.97 1.29
C ASN A 368 -6.53 22.99 1.48
N ASP A 369 -6.47 24.15 0.83
CA ASP A 369 -7.55 25.16 0.81
C ASP A 369 -8.88 24.62 0.26
N ARG A 370 -8.85 23.81 -0.80
CA ARG A 370 -10.04 23.19 -1.41
C ARG A 370 -10.62 22.10 -0.51
N VAL A 371 -9.76 21.33 0.17
CA VAL A 371 -10.18 20.35 1.18
C VAL A 371 -10.81 21.06 2.39
N GLU A 372 -10.20 22.13 2.90
CA GLU A 372 -10.77 22.93 4.00
C GLU A 372 -12.12 23.55 3.60
N ALA A 373 -12.22 24.10 2.39
CA ALA A 373 -13.47 24.69 1.88
C ALA A 373 -14.59 23.65 1.79
N TYR A 374 -14.32 22.48 1.21
CA TYR A 374 -15.28 21.37 1.09
C TYR A 374 -15.69 20.82 2.46
N LEU A 375 -14.75 20.40 3.30
CA LEU A 375 -15.05 19.89 4.65
C LEU A 375 -15.70 20.95 5.56
N GLY A 376 -15.38 22.22 5.32
CA GLY A 376 -15.93 23.38 6.00
C GLY A 376 -17.33 23.81 5.55
N GLY A 377 -17.98 23.11 4.61
CA GLY A 377 -19.42 23.25 4.32
C GLY A 377 -20.31 22.58 5.37
N VAL A 378 -19.79 21.53 6.02
CA VAL A 378 -20.38 20.93 7.22
C VAL A 378 -19.95 21.76 8.44
N THR A 379 -20.86 22.48 9.09
CA THR A 379 -20.45 23.41 10.19
C THR A 379 -20.40 22.78 11.58
N VAL A 380 -20.83 21.52 11.72
CA VAL A 380 -20.73 20.72 12.95
C VAL A 380 -19.70 19.62 12.72
N ASN A 381 -18.71 19.46 13.59
CA ASN A 381 -17.64 18.49 13.32
C ASN A 381 -18.11 17.03 13.49
N SER A 382 -18.95 16.73 14.49
CA SER A 382 -19.52 15.38 14.71
C SER A 382 -20.53 14.92 13.64
N ASP A 383 -20.98 15.83 12.78
CA ASP A 383 -21.89 15.51 11.68
C ASP A 383 -21.17 14.96 10.44
N LEU A 384 -19.83 14.84 10.48
CA LEU A 384 -19.01 14.24 9.43
C LEU A 384 -18.04 13.22 10.04
N LEU A 385 -17.82 12.11 9.35
CA LEU A 385 -16.83 11.07 9.66
C LEU A 385 -16.07 10.74 8.38
N ILE A 386 -14.76 10.95 8.38
CA ILE A 386 -13.93 10.75 7.18
C ILE A 386 -13.16 9.43 7.28
N LEU A 387 -13.18 8.65 6.21
CA LEU A 387 -12.38 7.42 6.09
C LEU A 387 -11.07 7.79 5.39
N ASP A 388 -9.94 7.86 6.11
CA ASP A 388 -8.62 8.08 5.50
C ASP A 388 -8.15 6.78 4.86
N LEU A 389 -8.66 6.52 3.66
CA LEU A 389 -8.89 5.19 3.09
C LEU A 389 -7.61 4.35 2.91
N ALA A 390 -6.45 5.00 2.79
CA ALA A 390 -5.16 4.40 2.51
C ALA A 390 -4.07 4.88 3.51
N SER A 391 -4.43 4.95 4.79
CA SER A 391 -3.59 5.54 5.85
C SER A 391 -2.26 4.83 6.12
N GLU A 392 -2.11 3.58 5.66
CA GLU A 392 -0.88 2.81 5.76
C GLU A 392 0.21 3.30 4.78
N SER A 393 -0.19 3.84 3.62
CA SER A 393 0.72 4.24 2.53
C SER A 393 0.59 5.70 2.08
N LEU A 394 -0.64 6.23 2.00
CA LEU A 394 -0.98 7.56 1.47
C LEU A 394 -1.85 8.39 2.45
N PRO A 395 -1.50 8.49 3.76
CA PRO A 395 -2.32 9.16 4.76
C PRO A 395 -2.58 10.63 4.46
N GLN A 396 -3.85 11.03 4.32
CA GLN A 396 -4.23 12.42 4.04
C GLN A 396 -4.39 13.26 5.32
N TRP A 397 -4.60 12.63 6.49
CA TRP A 397 -4.76 13.31 7.78
C TRP A 397 -3.59 14.24 8.14
N GLN A 398 -2.37 13.95 7.67
CA GLN A 398 -1.18 14.74 7.99
C GLN A 398 -1.21 16.12 7.32
N ARG A 399 -1.48 16.18 6.00
CA ARG A 399 -1.53 17.45 5.26
C ARG A 399 -2.80 18.26 5.54
N THR A 400 -3.90 17.59 5.91
CA THR A 400 -5.18 18.22 6.24
C THR A 400 -5.29 18.66 7.70
N ASN A 401 -4.19 18.62 8.47
CA ASN A 401 -4.15 18.97 9.90
C ASN A 401 -5.22 18.22 10.72
N SER A 402 -5.23 16.89 10.62
CA SER A 402 -6.28 16.01 11.16
C SER A 402 -7.67 16.43 10.69
N TYR A 403 -7.81 16.57 9.35
CA TYR A 403 -9.00 17.02 8.65
C TYR A 403 -9.67 18.27 9.26
N PHE A 404 -8.87 19.26 9.66
CA PHE A 404 -9.35 20.49 10.28
C PHE A 404 -10.24 20.25 11.52
N GLY A 405 -9.99 19.13 12.22
CA GLY A 405 -10.74 18.70 13.41
C GLY A 405 -12.03 17.93 13.13
N LYS A 406 -12.27 17.44 11.90
CA LYS A 406 -13.35 16.49 11.59
C LYS A 406 -12.96 15.08 12.08
N PRO A 407 -13.83 14.36 12.80
CA PRO A 407 -13.60 12.96 13.16
C PRO A 407 -13.22 12.11 11.94
N TRP A 408 -12.22 11.25 12.09
CA TRP A 408 -11.78 10.37 11.03
C TRP A 408 -11.37 8.98 11.53
N ILE A 409 -11.32 8.02 10.60
CA ILE A 409 -10.88 6.65 10.82
C ILE A 409 -9.60 6.42 10.01
N TRP A 410 -8.58 5.85 10.64
CA TRP A 410 -7.36 5.37 10.01
C TRP A 410 -7.68 4.05 9.32
N CYS A 411 -7.75 4.04 8.00
CA CYS A 411 -8.13 2.86 7.23
C CYS A 411 -6.94 2.27 6.46
N GLN A 412 -6.91 0.94 6.35
CA GLN A 412 -6.00 0.19 5.50
C GLN A 412 -6.74 -0.24 4.22
N ILE A 413 -6.25 0.19 3.06
CA ILE A 413 -6.76 -0.30 1.76
C ILE A 413 -6.09 -1.62 1.39
N HIS A 414 -4.76 -1.69 1.42
CA HIS A 414 -3.92 -2.86 1.12
C HIS A 414 -4.07 -3.42 -0.31
N ASP A 415 -5.27 -3.88 -0.67
CA ASP A 415 -5.61 -4.47 -1.97
C ASP A 415 -6.49 -3.55 -2.83
N TYR A 416 -6.26 -3.64 -4.15
CA TYR A 416 -6.99 -2.96 -5.22
C TYR A 416 -7.42 -4.01 -6.26
N GLY A 417 -8.70 -4.10 -6.60
CA GLY A 417 -9.23 -5.06 -7.58
C GLY A 417 -9.28 -6.54 -7.14
N GLY A 418 -8.89 -6.92 -5.92
CA GLY A 418 -8.72 -8.32 -5.51
C GLY A 418 -7.48 -8.97 -6.12
N ASN A 419 -6.32 -8.31 -6.05
CA ASN A 419 -5.07 -8.75 -6.68
C ASN A 419 -4.43 -9.91 -5.90
N MET A 420 -4.07 -10.96 -6.61
CA MET A 420 -3.53 -12.16 -5.96
C MET A 420 -2.01 -12.05 -5.82
N GLY A 421 -1.55 -11.62 -4.64
CA GLY A 421 -0.12 -11.48 -4.32
C GLY A 421 0.12 -11.52 -2.81
N PHE A 422 1.26 -12.08 -2.38
CA PHE A 422 1.70 -11.91 -0.99
C PHE A 422 2.28 -10.51 -0.82
N TYR A 423 1.71 -9.74 0.10
CA TYR A 423 2.11 -8.36 0.39
C TYR A 423 1.68 -7.96 1.80
N GLY A 424 2.33 -6.95 2.36
CA GLY A 424 1.92 -6.31 3.59
C GLY A 424 2.89 -5.23 4.03
N GLN A 425 2.49 -4.45 5.03
CA GLN A 425 3.32 -3.46 5.72
C GLN A 425 3.18 -3.62 7.24
N VAL A 426 3.48 -4.80 7.78
CA VAL A 426 3.15 -5.18 9.18
C VAL A 426 3.66 -4.20 10.24
N MET A 427 4.77 -3.50 9.99
CA MET A 427 5.28 -2.47 10.89
C MET A 427 4.51 -1.14 10.77
N ASN A 428 4.04 -0.76 9.58
CA ASN A 428 3.25 0.46 9.40
C ASN A 428 1.87 0.33 10.06
N ILE A 429 1.17 -0.79 9.85
CA ILE A 429 -0.18 -1.02 10.38
C ILE A 429 -0.21 -1.25 11.92
N THR A 430 0.94 -1.41 12.55
CA THR A 430 1.07 -1.47 14.02
C THR A 430 1.62 -0.18 14.63
N VAL A 431 2.63 0.46 14.01
CA VAL A 431 3.27 1.67 14.53
C VAL A 431 2.51 2.95 14.17
N ASN A 432 2.09 3.10 12.91
CA ASN A 432 1.54 4.36 12.41
C ASN A 432 0.14 4.72 12.95
N PRO A 433 -0.84 3.79 13.11
CA PRO A 433 -2.13 4.16 13.72
C PRO A 433 -1.97 4.56 15.20
N ILE A 434 -1.06 3.91 15.93
CA ILE A 434 -0.75 4.26 17.33
C ILE A 434 0.01 5.60 17.42
N ALA A 435 0.88 5.92 16.46
CA ALA A 435 1.49 7.24 16.36
C ALA A 435 0.47 8.34 16.03
N ALA A 436 -0.50 8.06 15.16
CA ALA A 436 -1.60 8.98 14.83
C ALA A 436 -2.57 9.19 16.01
N LEU A 437 -2.82 8.15 16.81
CA LEU A 437 -3.67 8.21 18.02
C LEU A 437 -3.01 8.99 19.16
N ASN A 438 -1.70 8.82 19.37
CA ASN A 438 -0.95 9.53 20.41
C ASN A 438 -0.62 11.00 20.05
N ASN A 439 -0.99 11.48 18.86
CA ASN A 439 -0.83 12.88 18.49
C ASN A 439 -1.89 13.75 19.22
N ALA A 440 -1.44 14.65 20.10
CA ALA A 440 -2.31 15.48 20.94
C ALA A 440 -3.23 16.46 20.19
N THR A 441 -3.08 16.64 18.87
CA THR A 441 -4.00 17.42 18.02
C THR A 441 -4.86 16.56 17.11
N THR A 442 -4.88 15.23 17.30
CA THR A 442 -5.64 14.30 16.45
C THR A 442 -7.14 14.36 16.72
N SER A 443 -7.93 14.13 15.67
CA SER A 443 -9.37 13.87 15.72
C SER A 443 -9.71 12.42 15.30
N LEU A 444 -8.73 11.53 15.38
CA LEU A 444 -8.85 10.09 15.10
C LEU A 444 -9.82 9.41 16.08
N VAL A 445 -10.81 8.69 15.55
CA VAL A 445 -11.86 8.01 16.32
C VAL A 445 -12.05 6.52 15.95
N GLY A 446 -11.26 5.98 15.01
CA GLY A 446 -11.37 4.57 14.64
C GLY A 446 -10.19 4.04 13.84
N PHE A 447 -10.04 2.72 13.81
CA PHE A 447 -9.24 2.01 12.81
C PHE A 447 -10.20 1.21 11.90
N GLY A 448 -9.79 0.84 10.69
CA GLY A 448 -10.67 0.05 9.82
C GLY A 448 -10.01 -0.55 8.58
N LEU A 449 -10.76 -1.42 7.92
CA LEU A 449 -10.34 -2.09 6.67
C LEU A 449 -11.21 -1.61 5.51
N SER A 450 -10.57 -1.23 4.40
CA SER A 450 -11.21 -0.67 3.20
C SER A 450 -10.59 -1.20 1.91
N MET A 451 -10.22 -2.47 1.91
CA MET A 451 -9.74 -3.19 0.74
C MET A 451 -10.77 -3.30 -0.37
N GLU A 452 -10.31 -3.25 -1.62
CA GLU A 452 -11.19 -3.38 -2.76
C GLU A 452 -11.69 -4.82 -2.94
N GLY A 453 -10.87 -5.84 -2.64
CA GLY A 453 -11.29 -7.24 -2.59
C GLY A 453 -10.70 -8.00 -1.41
N GLN A 454 -11.15 -9.24 -1.21
CA GLN A 454 -10.50 -10.22 -0.32
C GLN A 454 -9.66 -11.18 -1.17
N GLU A 455 -8.35 -11.22 -0.91
CA GLU A 455 -7.35 -11.76 -1.86
C GLU A 455 -6.41 -12.83 -1.30
N GLY A 456 -6.27 -12.92 0.04
CA GLY A 456 -5.55 -14.01 0.72
C GLY A 456 -4.75 -13.61 1.96
N ASN A 457 -4.32 -12.34 2.06
CA ASN A 457 -3.42 -11.85 3.12
C ASN A 457 -4.12 -11.60 4.49
N GLU A 458 -5.04 -12.49 4.88
CA GLU A 458 -5.96 -12.36 6.02
C GLU A 458 -5.30 -11.89 7.34
N ILE A 459 -4.11 -12.40 7.65
CA ILE A 459 -3.33 -12.02 8.85
C ILE A 459 -2.98 -10.52 8.90
N VAL A 460 -2.80 -9.88 7.74
CA VAL A 460 -2.44 -8.45 7.61
C VAL A 460 -3.67 -7.57 7.89
N TYR A 461 -4.87 -8.12 7.71
CA TYR A 461 -6.14 -7.45 8.02
C TYR A 461 -6.55 -7.64 9.48
N ASP A 462 -6.41 -8.86 10.01
CA ASP A 462 -6.66 -9.15 11.43
C ASP A 462 -5.70 -8.38 12.36
N LEU A 463 -4.43 -8.21 11.96
CA LEU A 463 -3.44 -7.46 12.75
C LEU A 463 -3.83 -6.00 13.02
N LEU A 464 -4.48 -5.29 12.08
CA LEU A 464 -4.95 -3.92 12.33
C LEU A 464 -6.19 -3.88 13.23
N LEU A 465 -7.11 -4.84 13.07
CA LEU A 465 -8.30 -4.94 13.94
C LEU A 465 -7.88 -5.29 15.38
N ASP A 466 -6.89 -6.15 15.57
CA ASP A 466 -6.29 -6.44 16.87
C ASP A 466 -5.49 -5.26 17.43
N GLN A 467 -4.83 -4.47 16.56
CA GLN A 467 -4.16 -3.22 16.97
C GLN A 467 -5.14 -2.20 17.57
N ALA A 468 -6.43 -2.26 17.22
CA ALA A 468 -7.48 -1.44 17.84
C ALA A 468 -7.75 -1.80 19.32
N TRP A 469 -7.18 -2.90 19.83
CA TRP A 469 -7.27 -3.36 21.23
C TRP A 469 -5.93 -3.26 22.00
N SER A 470 -4.91 -2.62 21.41
CA SER A 470 -3.60 -2.39 22.05
C SER A 470 -3.16 -0.93 21.98
N ALA A 471 -2.78 -0.36 23.12
CA ALA A 471 -2.30 1.04 23.22
C ALA A 471 -0.83 1.23 22.79
N THR A 472 -0.14 0.13 22.50
CA THR A 472 1.21 0.10 21.95
C THR A 472 1.23 -0.73 20.66
N PRO A 473 2.20 -0.51 19.75
CA PRO A 473 2.39 -1.36 18.59
C PRO A 473 2.51 -2.84 19.01
N ILE A 474 1.80 -3.73 18.31
CA ILE A 474 1.82 -5.18 18.57
C ILE A 474 3.20 -5.76 18.24
N ASP A 475 3.69 -6.69 19.07
CA ASP A 475 4.86 -7.51 18.73
C ASP A 475 4.47 -8.49 17.61
N THR A 476 4.84 -8.14 16.38
CA THR A 476 4.50 -8.93 15.20
C THR A 476 5.12 -10.32 15.21
N ALA A 477 6.22 -10.55 15.94
CA ALA A 477 6.87 -11.87 16.01
C ALA A 477 6.02 -12.84 16.85
N THR A 478 5.55 -12.41 18.02
CA THR A 478 4.58 -13.17 18.82
C THR A 478 3.26 -13.33 18.07
N TYR A 479 2.76 -12.27 17.43
CA TYR A 479 1.50 -12.32 16.69
C TYR A 479 1.49 -13.40 15.59
N PHE A 480 2.53 -13.42 14.74
CA PHE A 480 2.65 -14.43 13.68
C PHE A 480 2.91 -15.84 14.24
N HIS A 481 3.62 -15.97 15.36
CA HIS A 481 3.79 -17.26 16.02
C HIS A 481 2.44 -17.84 16.50
N ASP A 482 1.64 -17.03 17.18
CA ASP A 482 0.38 -17.48 17.78
C ASP A 482 -0.73 -17.67 16.71
N TRP A 483 -0.71 -16.87 15.64
CA TRP A 483 -1.48 -17.13 14.41
C TRP A 483 -1.17 -18.51 13.81
N VAL A 484 0.11 -18.89 13.69
CA VAL A 484 0.51 -20.21 13.19
C VAL A 484 0.03 -21.33 14.10
N ALA A 485 0.03 -21.12 15.43
CA ALA A 485 -0.49 -22.08 16.40
C ALA A 485 -2.02 -22.29 16.26
N ALA A 486 -2.79 -21.22 16.03
CA ALA A 486 -4.23 -21.29 15.84
C ALA A 486 -4.64 -21.82 14.44
N ARG A 487 -4.03 -21.31 13.36
CA ARG A 487 -4.41 -21.64 11.97
C ARG A 487 -4.14 -23.10 11.61
N TYR A 488 -3.08 -23.70 12.16
CA TYR A 488 -2.74 -25.12 11.93
C TYR A 488 -3.10 -26.06 13.10
N ALA A 489 -3.93 -25.59 14.04
CA ALA A 489 -4.51 -26.42 15.07
C ALA A 489 -5.32 -27.61 14.49
N GLY A 490 -5.47 -28.67 15.29
CA GLY A 490 -6.09 -29.92 14.87
C GLY A 490 -5.16 -30.88 14.10
N SER A 491 -4.06 -30.39 13.52
CA SER A 491 -2.95 -31.27 13.11
C SER A 491 -2.26 -31.86 14.36
N LYS A 492 -1.68 -33.06 14.22
CA LYS A 492 -1.12 -33.82 15.35
C LYS A 492 0.10 -33.14 16.00
N SER A 493 0.84 -32.35 15.22
CA SER A 493 1.85 -31.41 15.69
C SER A 493 2.06 -30.32 14.64
N ILE A 494 2.69 -29.20 15.02
CA ILE A 494 3.11 -28.14 14.09
C ILE A 494 4.65 -28.09 14.14
N PRO A 495 5.37 -28.51 13.08
CA PRO A 495 6.83 -28.46 13.04
C PRO A 495 7.36 -27.02 13.12
N THR A 496 8.52 -26.83 13.76
CA THR A 496 9.17 -25.51 13.90
C THR A 496 9.41 -24.81 12.56
N ASP A 497 9.61 -25.56 11.48
CA ASP A 497 9.80 -25.00 10.14
C ASP A 497 8.56 -24.28 9.59
N VAL A 498 7.36 -24.59 10.08
CA VAL A 498 6.13 -23.84 9.75
C VAL A 498 6.19 -22.44 10.36
N TYR A 499 6.57 -22.32 11.63
CA TYR A 499 6.80 -21.04 12.30
C TYR A 499 7.95 -20.26 11.64
N ASN A 500 9.08 -20.94 11.35
CA ASN A 500 10.23 -20.34 10.65
C ASN A 500 9.86 -19.83 9.24
N SER A 501 8.89 -20.47 8.56
CA SER A 501 8.36 -20.03 7.26
C SER A 501 7.59 -18.73 7.42
N TRP A 502 6.64 -18.67 8.34
CA TRP A 502 5.83 -17.46 8.57
C TRP A 502 6.62 -16.29 9.15
N ASP A 503 7.63 -16.54 10.00
CA ASP A 503 8.53 -15.49 10.48
C ASP A 503 9.43 -14.92 9.36
N LEU A 504 9.83 -15.76 8.40
CA LEU A 504 10.52 -15.29 7.19
C LEU A 504 9.60 -14.46 6.30
N LEU A 505 8.33 -14.86 6.11
CA LEU A 505 7.35 -14.03 5.39
C LEU A 505 7.13 -12.70 6.13
N ARG A 506 6.93 -12.73 7.45
CA ARG A 506 6.75 -11.56 8.32
C ARG A 506 7.88 -10.54 8.15
N THR A 507 9.12 -11.01 8.15
CA THR A 507 10.32 -10.14 8.11
C THR A 507 10.69 -9.66 6.71
N THR A 508 10.12 -10.25 5.66
CA THR A 508 10.42 -9.90 4.25
C THR A 508 9.15 -9.54 3.47
N VAL A 509 8.42 -10.55 3.01
CA VAL A 509 7.27 -10.44 2.10
C VAL A 509 6.13 -9.57 2.65
N TYR A 510 5.84 -9.66 3.95
CA TYR A 510 4.80 -8.89 4.65
C TYR A 510 5.29 -7.57 5.26
N ASN A 511 6.57 -7.22 5.11
CA ASN A 511 7.16 -6.00 5.67
C ASN A 511 7.76 -5.11 4.59
N ASN A 512 6.94 -4.73 3.61
CA ASN A 512 7.33 -3.73 2.63
C ASN A 512 7.62 -2.38 3.31
N THR A 513 8.80 -1.83 3.05
CA THR A 513 9.22 -0.49 3.47
C THR A 513 9.34 0.49 2.30
N ASN A 514 9.13 0.03 1.06
CA ASN A 514 9.10 0.87 -0.13
C ASN A 514 7.68 1.38 -0.41
N LEU A 515 7.39 2.60 0.04
CA LEU A 515 6.05 3.21 -0.08
C LEU A 515 5.68 3.61 -1.52
N ALA A 516 6.61 3.59 -2.48
CA ALA A 516 6.29 3.72 -3.90
C ALA A 516 5.57 2.47 -4.47
N SER A 517 5.58 1.35 -3.73
CA SER A 517 4.79 0.16 -4.01
C SER A 517 3.79 -0.05 -2.88
N ASN A 518 2.65 0.63 -2.99
CA ASN A 518 1.63 0.85 -1.96
C ASN A 518 0.43 -0.12 -2.01
N ALA A 519 0.54 -1.22 -2.74
CA ALA A 519 -0.56 -2.15 -3.01
C ALA A 519 -0.05 -3.57 -3.30
N VAL A 520 -0.94 -4.56 -3.19
CA VAL A 520 -0.67 -5.97 -3.55
C VAL A 520 -0.17 -6.08 -5.01
N PRO A 521 1.03 -6.63 -5.27
CA PRO A 521 1.60 -6.69 -6.61
C PRO A 521 1.01 -7.84 -7.44
N LYS A 522 0.64 -7.54 -8.69
CA LYS A 522 0.14 -8.51 -9.67
C LYS A 522 1.27 -9.39 -10.20
N ALA A 523 0.94 -10.65 -10.50
CA ALA A 523 1.80 -11.49 -11.33
C ALA A 523 1.80 -10.98 -12.78
N ILE A 524 2.99 -10.78 -13.37
CA ILE A 524 3.10 -10.14 -14.70
C ILE A 524 2.41 -10.92 -15.83
N PHE A 525 2.10 -12.20 -15.63
CA PHE A 525 1.39 -13.01 -16.62
C PHE A 525 -0.10 -12.68 -16.74
N GLU A 526 -0.69 -12.02 -15.74
CA GLU A 526 -2.10 -11.63 -15.73
C GLU A 526 -2.39 -10.43 -16.65
N LEU A 527 -1.36 -9.66 -16.99
CA LEU A 527 -1.43 -8.42 -17.76
C LEU A 527 -1.30 -8.68 -19.28
N ILE A 528 -1.81 -7.75 -20.10
CA ILE A 528 -1.54 -7.71 -21.55
C ILE A 528 -0.04 -7.90 -21.83
N PRO A 529 0.37 -8.95 -22.57
CA PRO A 529 1.77 -9.21 -22.88
C PRO A 529 2.43 -8.07 -23.66
N SER A 530 3.67 -7.75 -23.31
CA SER A 530 4.47 -6.67 -23.88
C SER A 530 5.93 -7.05 -23.97
N ALA A 531 6.68 -6.44 -24.88
CA ALA A 531 8.15 -6.54 -24.91
C ALA A 531 8.84 -5.56 -23.93
N THR A 532 8.09 -4.67 -23.27
CA THR A 532 8.63 -3.60 -22.42
C THR A 532 7.75 -3.36 -21.19
N GLY A 533 8.35 -2.87 -20.09
CA GLY A 533 7.59 -2.26 -18.99
C GLY A 533 6.53 -3.11 -18.28
N LEU A 534 6.64 -4.45 -18.28
CA LEU A 534 5.78 -5.33 -17.46
C LEU A 534 6.31 -5.55 -16.04
N VAL A 535 7.62 -5.43 -15.83
CA VAL A 535 8.29 -5.64 -14.54
C VAL A 535 8.51 -4.32 -13.82
N ASN A 536 8.53 -4.36 -12.48
CA ASN A 536 8.81 -3.21 -11.60
C ASN A 536 7.85 -2.02 -11.79
N ARG A 537 6.56 -2.27 -12.05
CA ARG A 537 5.54 -1.22 -12.05
C ARG A 537 5.23 -0.75 -10.63
N THR A 538 5.23 0.55 -10.44
CA THR A 538 4.65 1.28 -9.30
C THR A 538 3.36 1.98 -9.75
N GLY A 539 2.48 2.35 -8.81
CA GLY A 539 1.15 2.88 -9.14
C GLY A 539 0.22 1.81 -9.74
N HIS A 540 -0.59 2.18 -10.73
CA HIS A 540 -1.62 1.29 -11.33
C HIS A 540 -1.03 0.01 -11.93
N HIS A 541 -1.70 -1.12 -11.68
CA HIS A 541 -1.22 -2.49 -12.00
C HIS A 541 0.23 -2.73 -11.51
N PRO A 542 0.50 -2.65 -10.19
CA PRO A 542 1.85 -2.74 -9.64
C PRO A 542 2.42 -4.14 -9.83
N THR A 543 3.72 -4.22 -10.14
CA THR A 543 4.45 -5.50 -10.38
C THR A 543 5.84 -5.53 -9.75
N THR A 544 6.18 -4.54 -8.94
CA THR A 544 7.42 -4.52 -8.14
C THR A 544 7.36 -5.57 -7.04
N LEU A 545 8.36 -6.47 -7.01
CA LEU A 545 8.56 -7.37 -5.87
C LEU A 545 9.37 -6.64 -4.79
N ASN A 546 8.71 -6.33 -3.67
CA ASN A 546 9.30 -5.59 -2.54
C ASN A 546 10.18 -6.47 -1.62
N TYR A 547 10.52 -7.68 -2.05
CA TYR A 547 11.29 -8.67 -1.32
C TYR A 547 12.14 -9.50 -2.30
N HIS A 548 13.20 -10.13 -1.81
CA HIS A 548 14.06 -10.94 -2.67
C HIS A 548 13.39 -12.32 -2.96
N PRO A 549 13.20 -12.74 -4.23
CA PRO A 549 12.39 -13.92 -4.56
C PRO A 549 12.81 -15.23 -3.88
N ALA A 550 14.09 -15.39 -3.55
CA ALA A 550 14.59 -16.59 -2.88
C ALA A 550 14.08 -16.75 -1.44
N ASP A 551 13.62 -15.68 -0.78
CA ASP A 551 13.04 -15.79 0.57
C ASP A 551 11.64 -16.40 0.52
N MET A 552 10.85 -16.10 -0.51
CA MET A 552 9.58 -16.80 -0.77
C MET A 552 9.82 -18.29 -1.06
N VAL A 553 10.85 -18.61 -1.87
CA VAL A 553 11.26 -20.01 -2.15
C VAL A 553 11.70 -20.73 -0.87
N LYS A 554 12.42 -20.05 0.02
CA LYS A 554 12.89 -20.59 1.30
C LYS A 554 11.74 -20.80 2.28
N ALA A 555 10.80 -19.87 2.39
CA ALA A 555 9.58 -20.01 3.17
C ALA A 555 8.74 -21.19 2.65
N TRP A 556 8.41 -21.18 1.36
CA TRP A 556 7.69 -22.29 0.69
C TRP A 556 8.40 -23.63 0.91
N SER A 557 9.74 -23.67 0.85
CA SER A 557 10.52 -24.89 1.10
C SER A 557 10.41 -25.38 2.54
N LEU A 558 10.44 -24.49 3.54
CA LEU A 558 10.28 -24.83 4.95
C LEU A 558 8.85 -25.33 5.23
N PHE A 559 7.85 -24.67 4.65
CA PHE A 559 6.45 -25.07 4.69
C PHE A 559 6.28 -26.46 4.04
N TYR A 560 6.51 -26.60 2.73
CA TYR A 560 6.39 -27.86 1.97
C TYR A 560 7.08 -29.06 2.64
N ASN A 561 8.32 -28.89 3.15
CA ASN A 561 9.04 -29.98 3.82
C ASN A 561 8.45 -30.38 5.18
N SER A 562 7.68 -29.51 5.84
CA SER A 562 7.03 -29.79 7.13
C SER A 562 5.97 -30.89 7.02
N ALA A 563 5.20 -30.94 5.94
CA ALA A 563 4.18 -31.98 5.75
C ALA A 563 4.72 -33.37 5.38
N PHE A 564 6.03 -33.51 5.13
CA PHE A 564 6.69 -34.83 5.14
C PHE A 564 7.14 -35.26 6.55
N LYS A 565 7.31 -34.31 7.48
CA LYS A 565 7.66 -34.56 8.89
C LYS A 565 6.41 -34.86 9.73
N GLU A 566 5.32 -34.13 9.48
CA GLU A 566 4.01 -34.36 10.10
C GLU A 566 2.92 -34.42 9.00
N PRO A 567 2.62 -35.62 8.47
CA PRO A 567 1.65 -35.79 7.37
C PRO A 567 0.21 -35.41 7.71
N SER A 568 -0.14 -35.15 8.97
CA SER A 568 -1.47 -34.61 9.33
C SER A 568 -1.66 -33.13 8.96
N LEU A 569 -0.61 -32.44 8.49
CA LEU A 569 -0.74 -31.11 7.88
C LEU A 569 -1.47 -31.17 6.52
N TRP A 570 -1.32 -32.24 5.73
CA TRP A 570 -2.07 -32.47 4.48
C TRP A 570 -3.59 -32.64 4.67
N LEU A 571 -4.06 -32.70 5.92
CA LEU A 571 -5.49 -32.81 6.28
C LEU A 571 -6.03 -31.56 6.96
N ASN A 572 -5.21 -30.49 7.08
CA ASN A 572 -5.65 -29.19 7.55
C ASN A 572 -5.95 -28.28 6.34
N PRO A 573 -7.20 -27.84 6.13
CA PRO A 573 -7.57 -27.05 4.95
C PRO A 573 -6.88 -25.68 4.85
N ALA A 574 -6.51 -25.05 5.98
CA ALA A 574 -5.75 -23.80 5.96
C ALA A 574 -4.31 -24.04 5.50
N TYR A 575 -3.69 -25.13 5.96
CA TYR A 575 -2.36 -25.53 5.47
C TYR A 575 -2.36 -25.87 3.97
N GLU A 576 -3.43 -26.49 3.47
CA GLU A 576 -3.60 -26.75 2.04
C GLU A 576 -3.72 -25.44 1.23
N PHE A 577 -4.61 -24.53 1.64
CA PHE A 577 -4.80 -23.22 1.01
C PHE A 577 -3.49 -22.42 0.97
N ASP A 578 -2.82 -22.29 2.13
CA ASP A 578 -1.60 -21.50 2.25
C ASP A 578 -0.47 -22.10 1.38
N LEU A 579 -0.34 -23.44 1.31
CA LEU A 579 0.64 -24.09 0.44
C LEU A 579 0.35 -23.88 -1.05
N VAL A 580 -0.93 -23.86 -1.47
CA VAL A 580 -1.32 -23.56 -2.86
C VAL A 580 -0.94 -22.13 -3.22
N ASP A 581 -1.28 -21.16 -2.36
CA ASP A 581 -0.96 -19.74 -2.60
C ASP A 581 0.55 -19.48 -2.60
N MET A 582 1.28 -20.03 -1.62
CA MET A 582 2.75 -19.94 -1.59
C MET A 582 3.38 -20.54 -2.85
N SER A 583 2.82 -21.64 -3.36
CA SER A 583 3.29 -22.28 -4.61
C SER A 583 2.98 -21.42 -5.84
N ARG A 584 1.79 -20.81 -5.91
CA ARG A 584 1.41 -19.83 -6.94
C ARG A 584 2.38 -18.65 -6.95
N GLN A 585 2.67 -18.05 -5.80
CA GLN A 585 3.59 -16.91 -5.70
C GLN A 585 5.02 -17.28 -6.11
N VAL A 586 5.52 -18.47 -5.73
CA VAL A 586 6.83 -18.97 -6.16
C VAL A 586 6.90 -19.11 -7.69
N LEU A 587 5.85 -19.62 -8.33
CA LEU A 587 5.78 -19.76 -9.79
C LEU A 587 5.59 -18.41 -10.51
N ALA A 588 4.80 -17.50 -9.96
CA ALA A 588 4.66 -16.13 -10.46
C ALA A 588 6.00 -15.38 -10.45
N ASN A 589 6.77 -15.53 -9.37
CA ASN A 589 8.11 -14.96 -9.27
C ASN A 589 9.10 -15.65 -10.25
N ALA A 590 8.94 -16.94 -10.54
CA ALA A 590 9.75 -17.67 -11.53
C ALA A 590 9.47 -17.24 -12.99
N PHE A 591 8.25 -16.77 -13.29
CA PHE A 591 7.88 -16.30 -14.64
C PHE A 591 8.68 -15.05 -15.07
N ILE A 592 9.01 -14.17 -14.12
CA ILE A 592 9.70 -12.89 -14.37
C ILE A 592 11.07 -13.04 -15.07
N PRO A 593 12.05 -13.82 -14.56
CA PRO A 593 13.35 -13.95 -15.23
C PRO A 593 13.27 -14.66 -16.59
N VAL A 594 12.36 -15.62 -16.76
CA VAL A 594 12.16 -16.32 -18.05
C VAL A 594 11.54 -15.36 -19.08
N TYR A 595 10.63 -14.48 -18.65
CA TYR A 595 10.07 -13.40 -19.48
C TYR A 595 11.18 -12.40 -19.89
N GLN A 596 12.05 -12.03 -18.96
CA GLN A 596 13.20 -11.17 -19.25
C GLN A 596 14.17 -11.84 -20.24
N GLU A 597 14.40 -13.16 -20.16
CA GLU A 597 15.21 -13.85 -21.17
C GLU A 597 14.51 -13.92 -22.54
N LEU A 598 13.18 -14.11 -22.60
CA LEU A 598 12.42 -14.06 -23.86
C LEU A 598 12.61 -12.72 -24.56
N VAL A 599 12.40 -11.61 -23.83
CA VAL A 599 12.58 -10.25 -24.33
C VAL A 599 14.04 -10.01 -24.73
N ALA A 600 15.02 -10.42 -23.93
CA ALA A 600 16.44 -10.25 -24.25
C ALA A 600 16.90 -11.10 -25.45
N ALA A 601 16.35 -12.30 -25.64
CA ALA A 601 16.64 -13.16 -26.80
C ALA A 601 16.03 -12.59 -28.10
N TRP A 602 14.83 -12.02 -27.99
CA TRP A 602 14.14 -11.37 -29.09
C TRP A 602 14.74 -10.01 -29.46
N ASN A 603 15.14 -9.19 -28.48
CA ASN A 603 15.69 -7.85 -28.68
C ASN A 603 17.18 -7.88 -29.09
N THR A 604 17.48 -8.58 -30.18
CA THR A 604 18.82 -8.68 -30.78
C THR A 604 18.80 -8.32 -32.26
N SER A 605 19.96 -8.04 -32.84
CA SER A 605 20.09 -7.68 -34.27
C SER A 605 19.73 -8.82 -35.24
N THR A 606 19.85 -10.08 -34.79
CA THR A 606 19.43 -11.28 -35.52
C THR A 606 18.79 -12.29 -34.55
N PRO A 607 17.51 -12.14 -34.22
CA PRO A 607 16.83 -13.00 -33.25
C PRO A 607 16.71 -14.44 -33.76
N SER A 608 16.90 -15.41 -32.86
CA SER A 608 16.71 -16.82 -33.16
C SER A 608 15.28 -17.23 -32.84
N THR A 609 14.46 -17.46 -33.87
CA THR A 609 13.07 -17.91 -33.72
C THR A 609 12.97 -19.19 -32.88
N THR A 610 13.88 -20.15 -33.09
CA THR A 610 13.95 -21.37 -32.28
C THR A 610 14.28 -21.08 -30.80
N LYS A 611 15.10 -20.06 -30.48
CA LYS A 611 15.35 -19.68 -29.08
C LYS A 611 14.12 -19.02 -28.46
N ILE A 612 13.47 -18.10 -29.18
CA ILE A 612 12.22 -17.43 -28.78
C ILE A 612 11.14 -18.48 -28.49
N GLN A 613 10.95 -19.45 -29.38
CA GLN A 613 10.00 -20.56 -29.20
C GLN A 613 10.35 -21.48 -28.02
N THR A 614 11.64 -21.70 -27.74
CA THR A 614 12.07 -22.54 -26.60
C THR A 614 11.77 -21.86 -25.26
N ILE A 615 12.13 -20.58 -25.10
CA ILE A 615 11.84 -19.81 -23.88
C ILE A 615 10.32 -19.56 -23.76
N GLY A 616 9.63 -19.34 -24.87
CA GLY A 616 8.17 -19.23 -24.89
C GLY A 616 7.48 -20.49 -24.38
N ALA A 617 7.93 -21.67 -24.80
CA ALA A 617 7.42 -22.95 -24.29
C ALA A 617 7.71 -23.14 -22.78
N GLU A 618 8.80 -22.58 -22.26
CA GLU A 618 9.10 -22.57 -20.82
C GLU A 618 8.12 -21.68 -20.04
N LEU A 619 7.79 -20.47 -20.55
CA LEU A 619 6.75 -19.61 -19.97
C LEU A 619 5.38 -20.30 -19.93
N ILE A 620 4.94 -20.91 -21.04
CA ILE A 620 3.68 -21.65 -21.07
C ILE A 620 3.73 -22.87 -20.14
N GLY A 621 4.90 -23.49 -19.97
CA GLY A 621 5.14 -24.52 -18.96
C GLY A 621 4.93 -24.03 -17.52
N ILE A 622 5.43 -22.84 -17.18
CA ILE A 622 5.19 -22.19 -15.87
C ILE A 622 3.71 -21.88 -15.68
N LEU A 623 3.01 -21.34 -16.69
CA LEU A 623 1.56 -21.07 -16.58
C LEU A 623 0.73 -22.36 -16.45
N THR A 624 1.14 -23.43 -17.14
CA THR A 624 0.51 -24.76 -16.99
C THR A 624 0.71 -25.30 -15.57
N ALA A 625 1.89 -25.10 -14.98
CA ALA A 625 2.15 -25.44 -13.58
C ALA A 625 1.30 -24.61 -12.61
N VAL A 626 1.15 -23.30 -12.85
CA VAL A 626 0.29 -22.39 -12.06
C VAL A 626 -1.17 -22.86 -12.12
N ASP A 627 -1.74 -23.03 -13.32
CA ASP A 627 -3.12 -23.51 -13.49
C ASP A 627 -3.34 -24.87 -12.79
N THR A 628 -2.37 -25.78 -12.90
CA THR A 628 -2.43 -27.10 -12.25
C THR A 628 -2.44 -27.02 -10.73
N ILE A 629 -1.59 -26.21 -10.09
CA ILE A 629 -1.57 -26.12 -8.62
C ILE A 629 -2.81 -25.38 -8.08
N LEU A 630 -3.27 -24.33 -8.79
CA LEU A 630 -4.52 -23.64 -8.45
C LEU A 630 -5.74 -24.58 -8.58
N SER A 631 -5.69 -25.55 -9.49
CA SER A 631 -6.78 -26.52 -9.67
C SER A 631 -7.00 -27.47 -8.50
N THR A 632 -6.09 -27.54 -7.51
CA THR A 632 -6.25 -28.45 -6.36
C THR A 632 -7.21 -27.91 -5.30
N ASN A 633 -7.31 -26.58 -5.10
CA ASN A 633 -8.11 -25.97 -4.05
C ASN A 633 -9.22 -25.06 -4.62
N GLU A 634 -10.45 -25.13 -4.10
CA GLU A 634 -11.64 -24.53 -4.73
C GLU A 634 -11.69 -22.99 -4.71
N ASN A 635 -10.98 -22.36 -3.77
CA ASN A 635 -10.87 -20.90 -3.68
C ASN A 635 -10.06 -20.27 -4.82
N PHE A 636 -9.30 -21.09 -5.57
CA PHE A 636 -8.41 -20.64 -6.64
C PHE A 636 -8.95 -20.98 -8.04
N LYS A 637 -10.28 -21.08 -8.24
CA LYS A 637 -10.88 -21.56 -9.49
C LYS A 637 -11.90 -20.58 -10.08
N LEU A 638 -11.76 -20.30 -11.39
CA LEU A 638 -12.71 -19.50 -12.16
C LEU A 638 -14.13 -20.10 -12.13
N SER A 639 -14.22 -21.44 -12.08
CA SER A 639 -15.49 -22.16 -11.98
C SER A 639 -16.26 -21.84 -10.71
N THR A 640 -15.59 -21.50 -9.60
CA THR A 640 -16.23 -21.17 -8.32
C THR A 640 -16.94 -19.82 -8.42
N TRP A 641 -16.25 -18.81 -8.93
CA TRP A 641 -16.81 -17.47 -9.19
C TRP A 641 -18.00 -17.50 -10.17
N ILE A 642 -17.84 -18.19 -11.31
CA ILE A 642 -18.94 -18.35 -12.27
C ILE A 642 -20.10 -19.15 -11.69
N SER A 643 -19.84 -20.17 -10.86
CA SER A 643 -20.90 -20.94 -10.19
C SER A 643 -21.70 -20.06 -9.22
N ALA A 644 -21.05 -19.18 -8.46
CA ALA A 644 -21.73 -18.20 -7.60
C ALA A 644 -22.58 -17.23 -8.44
N ALA A 645 -22.00 -16.61 -9.47
CA ALA A 645 -22.69 -15.69 -10.37
C ALA A 645 -23.93 -16.31 -11.01
N ARG A 646 -23.80 -17.50 -11.61
CA ARG A 646 -24.93 -18.24 -12.21
C ARG A 646 -25.98 -18.64 -11.17
N THR A 647 -25.57 -19.05 -9.96
CA THR A 647 -26.51 -19.44 -8.90
C THR A 647 -27.31 -18.25 -8.36
N SER A 648 -26.71 -17.05 -8.32
CA SER A 648 -27.38 -15.82 -7.89
C SER A 648 -28.55 -15.39 -8.80
N ALA A 649 -28.68 -15.96 -10.00
CA ALA A 649 -29.86 -15.80 -10.86
C ALA A 649 -31.14 -16.45 -10.28
N GLY A 650 -31.03 -17.41 -9.37
CA GLY A 650 -32.14 -18.10 -8.72
C GLY A 650 -33.06 -18.87 -9.67
N GLN A 651 -34.11 -18.22 -10.18
CA GLN A 651 -35.09 -18.79 -11.13
C GLN A 651 -35.35 -17.86 -12.34
N GLN A 652 -34.49 -16.87 -12.56
CA GLN A 652 -34.80 -15.70 -13.40
C GLN A 652 -34.34 -15.82 -14.86
N ASN A 653 -33.67 -16.92 -15.24
CA ASN A 653 -33.02 -17.13 -16.56
C ASN A 653 -31.98 -16.05 -16.90
N LEU A 654 -31.12 -15.71 -15.93
CA LEU A 654 -30.08 -14.67 -16.04
C LEU A 654 -28.65 -15.23 -16.04
N GLU A 655 -28.50 -16.55 -15.97
CA GLU A 655 -27.25 -17.22 -15.65
C GLU A 655 -26.15 -16.88 -16.66
N ASP A 656 -26.49 -16.78 -17.94
CA ASP A 656 -25.54 -16.43 -19.01
C ASP A 656 -25.17 -14.93 -19.00
N PHE A 657 -26.03 -14.04 -18.48
CA PHE A 657 -25.72 -12.61 -18.27
C PHE A 657 -24.80 -12.42 -17.07
N LEU A 658 -25.13 -13.04 -15.93
CA LEU A 658 -24.33 -12.94 -14.72
C LEU A 658 -22.95 -13.63 -14.88
N GLU A 659 -22.86 -14.69 -15.68
CA GLU A 659 -21.56 -15.25 -16.08
C GLU A 659 -20.75 -14.25 -16.93
N TYR A 660 -21.35 -13.61 -17.94
CA TYR A 660 -20.66 -12.60 -18.75
C TYR A 660 -20.13 -11.43 -17.91
N ASP A 661 -20.96 -10.94 -16.99
CA ASP A 661 -20.68 -9.85 -16.06
C ASP A 661 -19.51 -10.20 -15.11
N ALA A 662 -19.60 -11.37 -14.47
CA ALA A 662 -18.57 -11.94 -13.60
C ALA A 662 -17.22 -12.17 -14.30
N ILE A 663 -17.23 -12.58 -15.57
CA ILE A 663 -16.01 -12.77 -16.38
C ILE A 663 -15.46 -11.42 -16.84
N ASN A 664 -16.31 -10.45 -17.22
CA ASN A 664 -15.86 -9.14 -17.71
C ASN A 664 -15.05 -8.41 -16.66
N GLN A 665 -15.56 -8.33 -15.43
CA GLN A 665 -14.94 -7.61 -14.31
C GLN A 665 -13.47 -8.03 -14.11
N ILE A 666 -13.21 -9.34 -14.06
CA ILE A 666 -11.88 -9.91 -13.82
C ILE A 666 -10.99 -9.99 -15.08
N THR A 667 -11.46 -9.48 -16.23
CA THR A 667 -10.72 -9.45 -17.50
C THR A 667 -10.72 -8.07 -18.15
N LEU A 668 -11.65 -7.76 -19.05
CA LEU A 668 -11.67 -6.50 -19.82
C LEU A 668 -12.22 -5.29 -19.04
N TRP A 669 -12.92 -5.53 -17.92
CA TRP A 669 -13.59 -4.58 -17.02
C TRP A 669 -14.70 -3.71 -17.65
N GLY A 670 -14.60 -3.38 -18.94
CA GLY A 670 -15.65 -2.71 -19.72
C GLY A 670 -15.94 -3.42 -21.05
N PRO A 671 -16.86 -2.88 -21.86
CA PRO A 671 -17.33 -3.50 -23.10
C PRO A 671 -16.28 -3.55 -24.24
N ALA A 672 -15.13 -2.90 -24.09
CA ALA A 672 -14.04 -2.91 -25.08
C ALA A 672 -12.63 -2.84 -24.45
N GLY A 673 -12.45 -3.34 -23.22
CA GLY A 673 -11.13 -3.33 -22.55
C GLY A 673 -10.76 -1.99 -21.91
N GLN A 674 -11.75 -1.28 -21.34
CA GLN A 674 -11.56 0.04 -20.73
C GLN A 674 -10.50 0.07 -19.62
N ILE A 675 -10.52 -0.94 -18.74
CA ILE A 675 -9.59 -1.06 -17.60
C ILE A 675 -9.08 -2.51 -17.52
N SER A 676 -8.61 -3.04 -18.66
CA SER A 676 -8.19 -4.43 -18.81
C SER A 676 -7.19 -4.86 -17.74
N ASP A 677 -7.42 -6.04 -17.19
CA ASP A 677 -6.64 -6.70 -16.14
C ASP A 677 -6.58 -5.91 -14.80
N TYR A 678 -7.49 -4.96 -14.55
CA TYR A 678 -7.56 -4.26 -13.25
C TYR A 678 -7.91 -5.22 -12.11
N ALA A 679 -9.00 -6.00 -12.25
CA ALA A 679 -9.41 -6.98 -11.26
C ALA A 679 -8.98 -8.41 -11.64
N SER A 680 -7.82 -8.56 -12.30
CA SER A 680 -7.26 -9.85 -12.68
C SER A 680 -7.11 -10.82 -11.50
N LYS A 681 -7.14 -12.11 -11.79
CA LYS A 681 -7.06 -13.19 -10.80
C LYS A 681 -6.12 -14.29 -11.26
N SER A 682 -5.28 -14.81 -10.36
CA SER A 682 -4.56 -16.07 -10.54
C SER A 682 -5.48 -17.24 -10.21
N TRP A 683 -6.38 -17.60 -11.13
CA TRP A 683 -7.34 -18.69 -10.96
C TRP A 683 -7.20 -19.79 -12.02
N ALA A 684 -7.30 -21.04 -11.61
CA ALA A 684 -7.39 -22.19 -12.50
C ALA A 684 -8.59 -22.05 -13.47
N GLY A 685 -8.38 -22.43 -14.72
CA GLY A 685 -9.30 -22.19 -15.83
C GLY A 685 -9.18 -20.79 -16.42
N LEU A 686 -8.90 -19.75 -15.62
CA LEU A 686 -8.57 -18.42 -16.16
C LEU A 686 -7.11 -18.39 -16.68
N VAL A 687 -6.17 -19.00 -15.94
CA VAL A 687 -4.78 -19.12 -16.38
C VAL A 687 -4.68 -19.95 -17.67
N SER A 688 -5.29 -21.14 -17.71
CA SER A 688 -5.22 -22.01 -18.90
C SER A 688 -6.06 -21.56 -20.09
N SER A 689 -7.23 -20.93 -19.89
CA SER A 689 -8.09 -20.53 -21.02
C SER A 689 -8.00 -19.06 -21.43
N TYR A 690 -7.50 -18.15 -20.58
CA TYR A 690 -7.32 -16.73 -20.90
C TYR A 690 -5.84 -16.34 -21.00
N TYR A 691 -5.05 -16.47 -19.92
CA TYR A 691 -3.66 -15.97 -19.95
C TYR A 691 -2.74 -16.78 -20.87
N ILE A 692 -2.78 -18.12 -20.87
CA ILE A 692 -1.94 -18.95 -21.75
C ILE A 692 -2.12 -18.53 -23.22
N PRO A 693 -3.34 -18.47 -23.79
CA PRO A 693 -3.53 -18.01 -25.17
C PRO A 693 -3.07 -16.57 -25.46
N ARG A 694 -3.08 -15.64 -24.48
CA ARG A 694 -2.50 -14.30 -24.64
C ARG A 694 -0.99 -14.37 -24.82
N TRP A 695 -0.31 -15.17 -23.98
CA TRP A 695 1.13 -15.36 -24.05
C TRP A 695 1.57 -16.16 -25.28
N GLU A 696 0.82 -17.17 -25.70
CA GLU A 696 1.07 -17.89 -26.97
C GLU A 696 1.02 -16.93 -28.17
N LYS A 697 -0.04 -16.11 -28.29
CA LYS A 697 -0.17 -15.08 -29.35
C LYS A 697 0.99 -14.08 -29.31
N PHE A 698 1.45 -13.71 -28.12
CA PHE A 698 2.59 -12.81 -27.96
C PHE A 698 3.91 -13.47 -28.42
N ILE A 699 4.16 -14.72 -28.03
CA ILE A 699 5.33 -15.49 -28.47
C ILE A 699 5.34 -15.63 -30.00
N ASP A 700 4.22 -15.99 -30.62
CA ASP A 700 4.08 -16.04 -32.08
C ASP A 700 4.32 -14.67 -32.72
N TYR A 701 3.77 -13.59 -32.15
CA TYR A 701 4.00 -12.23 -32.63
C TYR A 701 5.49 -11.82 -32.55
N LEU A 702 6.23 -12.24 -31.51
CA LEU A 702 7.68 -12.05 -31.41
C LEU A 702 8.49 -12.93 -32.38
N VAL A 703 7.98 -14.11 -32.76
CA VAL A 703 8.61 -14.99 -33.76
C VAL A 703 8.52 -14.38 -35.17
N ASP A 704 7.37 -13.82 -35.53
CA ASP A 704 7.13 -13.22 -36.85
C ASP A 704 7.62 -11.76 -36.95
N THR A 705 7.67 -11.01 -35.85
CA THR A 705 7.98 -9.57 -35.83
C THR A 705 9.36 -9.29 -35.24
N ARG A 706 10.21 -8.57 -35.98
CA ARG A 706 11.52 -8.10 -35.48
C ARG A 706 11.37 -6.86 -34.58
N PRO A 707 12.32 -6.58 -33.66
CA PRO A 707 12.28 -5.39 -32.79
C PRO A 707 12.00 -4.07 -33.51
N ALA A 708 12.64 -3.81 -34.65
CA ALA A 708 12.43 -2.60 -35.46
C ALA A 708 11.07 -2.52 -36.20
N GLN A 709 10.20 -3.51 -36.02
CA GLN A 709 8.85 -3.60 -36.61
C GLN A 709 7.76 -3.83 -35.54
N TYR A 710 8.16 -3.88 -34.26
CA TYR A 710 7.27 -4.15 -33.13
C TYR A 710 6.25 -3.02 -32.93
N ASN A 711 4.99 -3.39 -32.70
CA ASN A 711 3.90 -2.44 -32.50
C ASN A 711 2.89 -2.99 -31.49
N GLN A 712 3.05 -2.59 -30.22
CA GLN A 712 2.13 -2.94 -29.13
C GLN A 712 0.68 -2.58 -29.46
N THR A 713 0.42 -1.40 -30.04
CA THR A 713 -0.95 -0.96 -30.38
C THR A 713 -1.61 -1.88 -31.39
N ALA A 714 -0.87 -2.37 -32.39
CA ALA A 714 -1.36 -3.33 -33.37
C ALA A 714 -1.57 -4.73 -32.76
N PHE A 715 -0.68 -5.16 -31.86
CA PHE A 715 -0.84 -6.41 -31.11
C PHE A 715 -2.10 -6.36 -30.21
N ASN A 716 -2.25 -5.31 -29.40
CA ASN A 716 -3.43 -5.11 -28.54
C ASN A 716 -4.73 -5.08 -29.35
N ALA A 717 -4.73 -4.40 -30.51
CA ALA A 717 -5.90 -4.32 -31.37
C ALA A 717 -6.28 -5.66 -32.04
N GLU A 718 -5.37 -6.62 -32.16
CA GLU A 718 -5.68 -7.99 -32.59
C GLU A 718 -6.06 -8.88 -31.40
N LEU A 719 -5.35 -8.74 -30.27
CA LEU A 719 -5.61 -9.47 -29.04
C LEU A 719 -7.03 -9.21 -28.53
N LEU A 720 -7.45 -7.94 -28.47
CA LEU A 720 -8.78 -7.51 -28.02
C LEU A 720 -9.93 -8.15 -28.82
N LYS A 721 -9.74 -8.42 -30.12
CA LYS A 721 -10.76 -9.13 -30.92
C LYS A 721 -10.98 -10.56 -30.42
N TRP A 722 -9.89 -11.22 -30.04
CA TRP A 722 -9.94 -12.57 -29.47
C TRP A 722 -10.40 -12.54 -28.00
N GLU A 723 -10.00 -11.56 -27.20
CA GLU A 723 -10.47 -11.39 -25.81
C GLU A 723 -11.99 -11.17 -25.78
N LEU A 724 -12.51 -10.28 -26.65
CA LEU A 724 -13.94 -10.06 -26.83
C LEU A 724 -14.68 -11.32 -27.33
N GLN A 725 -14.10 -12.11 -28.24
CA GLN A 725 -14.70 -13.38 -28.63
C GLN A 725 -14.75 -14.34 -27.44
N TRP A 726 -13.61 -14.55 -26.78
CA TRP A 726 -13.46 -15.46 -25.64
C TRP A 726 -14.45 -15.11 -24.52
N GLN A 727 -14.65 -13.83 -24.21
CA GLN A 727 -15.57 -13.41 -23.15
C GLN A 727 -17.04 -13.74 -23.47
N ASN A 728 -17.44 -13.71 -24.74
CA ASN A 728 -18.80 -14.05 -25.19
C ASN A 728 -19.06 -15.56 -25.28
N GLU A 729 -18.02 -16.42 -25.16
CA GLU A 729 -18.17 -17.87 -25.17
C GLU A 729 -18.45 -18.40 -23.75
N THR A 730 -19.74 -18.54 -23.39
CA THR A 730 -20.13 -19.07 -22.06
C THR A 730 -19.64 -20.51 -21.82
N ILE A 731 -19.45 -20.91 -20.57
CA ILE A 731 -19.16 -22.30 -20.15
C ILE A 731 -20.18 -23.28 -20.74
N ALA A 732 -21.45 -22.88 -20.81
CA ALA A 732 -22.52 -23.67 -21.42
C ALA A 732 -22.38 -23.84 -22.95
N ALA A 733 -21.63 -22.97 -23.63
CA ALA A 733 -21.24 -23.12 -25.03
C ALA A 733 -19.90 -23.86 -25.18
N ALA A 734 -18.89 -23.50 -24.38
CA ALA A 734 -17.58 -24.14 -24.32
C ALA A 734 -17.70 -25.67 -24.09
N THR A 735 -18.50 -26.09 -23.11
CA THR A 735 -18.78 -27.51 -22.83
C THR A 735 -19.38 -28.24 -24.03
N LYS A 736 -20.31 -27.60 -24.76
CA LYS A 736 -20.95 -28.19 -25.96
C LYS A 736 -19.99 -28.28 -27.15
N ASN A 737 -18.99 -27.41 -27.19
CA ASN A 737 -17.94 -27.37 -28.21
C ASN A 737 -16.72 -28.24 -27.87
N GLY A 738 -16.68 -28.88 -26.69
CA GLY A 738 -15.54 -29.69 -26.21
C GLY A 738 -14.35 -28.87 -25.69
N ALA A 739 -14.55 -27.58 -25.40
CA ALA A 739 -13.52 -26.70 -24.84
C ALA A 739 -13.44 -26.86 -23.31
N GLU A 740 -12.95 -28.03 -22.86
CA GLU A 740 -12.91 -28.42 -21.45
C GLU A 740 -12.11 -27.45 -20.55
N ALA A 741 -11.11 -26.73 -21.08
CA ALA A 741 -10.26 -25.82 -20.31
C ALA A 741 -11.02 -24.70 -19.56
N LYS A 742 -12.16 -24.23 -20.08
CA LYS A 742 -13.01 -23.22 -19.41
C LYS A 742 -13.84 -23.81 -18.24
N VAL A 743 -13.85 -25.13 -18.11
CA VAL A 743 -14.74 -25.93 -17.26
C VAL A 743 -13.94 -26.79 -16.28
N ALA A 744 -12.68 -27.11 -16.63
CA ALA A 744 -11.80 -28.06 -15.95
C ALA A 744 -11.18 -27.49 -14.67
N GLY A 745 -12.01 -27.14 -13.68
CA GLY A 745 -11.62 -26.89 -12.30
C GLY A 745 -11.12 -28.15 -11.55
N GLY A 746 -10.55 -29.13 -12.25
CA GLY A 746 -10.04 -30.36 -11.67
C GLY A 746 -9.68 -31.44 -12.70
N VAL A 747 -8.42 -31.85 -12.69
CA VAL A 747 -8.04 -33.22 -13.08
C VAL A 747 -8.21 -34.09 -11.83
N GLU A 748 -9.33 -34.83 -11.72
CA GLU A 748 -9.50 -35.76 -10.62
C GLU A 748 -8.36 -36.78 -10.57
N GLY A 749 -7.68 -36.88 -9.43
CA GLY A 749 -6.65 -37.89 -9.21
C GLY A 749 -5.29 -37.60 -9.87
N VAL A 750 -4.88 -36.33 -10.01
CA VAL A 750 -3.46 -35.97 -10.22
C VAL A 750 -2.60 -36.72 -9.19
N PRO A 751 -1.71 -37.65 -9.58
CA PRO A 751 -0.93 -38.41 -8.61
C PRO A 751 0.08 -37.52 -7.89
N LEU A 752 0.46 -37.89 -6.66
CA LEU A 752 1.52 -37.24 -5.88
C LEU A 752 2.85 -37.11 -6.66
N LEU A 753 3.08 -37.97 -7.66
CA LEU A 753 4.19 -37.86 -8.61
C LEU A 753 4.13 -36.61 -9.50
N LEU A 754 2.96 -36.18 -9.96
CA LEU A 754 2.87 -34.98 -10.83
C LEU A 754 3.10 -33.72 -10.00
N PHE A 755 2.55 -33.67 -8.79
CA PHE A 755 2.85 -32.63 -7.79
C PHE A 755 4.36 -32.56 -7.51
N LEU A 756 5.01 -33.69 -7.24
CA LEU A 756 6.47 -33.78 -7.15
C LEU A 756 7.17 -33.33 -8.44
N THR A 757 6.64 -33.65 -9.62
CA THR A 757 7.26 -33.31 -10.92
C THR A 757 7.14 -31.82 -11.22
N ILE A 758 6.00 -31.19 -10.90
CA ILE A 758 5.74 -29.76 -11.08
C ILE A 758 6.55 -28.96 -10.07
N VAL A 759 6.63 -29.41 -8.82
CA VAL A 759 7.53 -28.84 -7.80
C VAL A 759 8.99 -29.01 -8.21
N LEU A 760 9.39 -30.16 -8.78
CA LEU A 760 10.72 -30.35 -9.35
C LEU A 760 10.97 -29.50 -10.60
N ALA A 761 9.96 -29.21 -11.42
CA ALA A 761 10.09 -28.30 -12.55
C ALA A 761 10.23 -26.85 -12.09
N GLY A 762 9.45 -26.42 -11.09
CA GLY A 762 9.63 -25.12 -10.42
C GLY A 762 10.98 -25.01 -9.72
N LEU A 763 11.46 -26.08 -9.07
CA LEU A 763 12.80 -26.15 -8.47
C LEU A 763 13.91 -26.30 -9.52
N MET A 764 13.66 -26.84 -10.71
CA MET A 764 14.62 -26.86 -11.82
C MET A 764 14.68 -25.49 -12.48
N ALA A 765 13.56 -24.86 -12.82
CA ALA A 765 13.50 -23.47 -13.26
C ALA A 765 14.11 -22.52 -12.21
N MET A 766 13.88 -22.74 -10.91
CA MET A 766 14.53 -21.96 -9.83
C MET A 766 16.01 -22.30 -9.62
N SER A 767 16.46 -23.56 -9.75
CA SER A 767 17.87 -23.92 -9.55
C SER A 767 18.73 -23.65 -10.78
N GLU A 768 18.16 -23.75 -11.98
CA GLU A 768 18.73 -23.21 -13.21
C GLU A 768 18.61 -21.69 -13.22
N SER A 769 17.54 -21.03 -12.77
CA SER A 769 17.53 -19.57 -12.60
C SER A 769 18.53 -19.10 -11.53
N LEU A 770 18.75 -19.83 -10.44
CA LEU A 770 19.78 -19.52 -9.44
C LEU A 770 21.20 -19.85 -9.92
N ALA A 771 21.38 -20.87 -10.76
CA ALA A 771 22.67 -21.20 -11.39
C ALA A 771 22.96 -20.31 -12.61
N THR A 772 21.93 -19.79 -13.27
CA THR A 772 21.98 -18.91 -14.45
C THR A 772 22.09 -17.46 -14.00
N ALA A 773 21.38 -16.99 -12.98
CA ALA A 773 21.69 -15.71 -12.32
C ALA A 773 23.14 -15.71 -11.78
N LYS A 774 23.61 -16.82 -11.19
CA LYS A 774 25.04 -17.05 -10.87
C LYS A 774 25.98 -17.19 -12.08
N ARG A 775 25.49 -17.09 -13.31
CA ARG A 775 26.24 -17.17 -14.58
C ARG A 775 25.94 -16.03 -15.57
N SER A 776 24.94 -15.18 -15.33
CA SER A 776 24.43 -14.16 -16.26
C SER A 776 24.19 -12.79 -15.63
N THR A 777 24.09 -12.68 -14.30
CA THR A 777 23.81 -11.40 -13.61
C THR A 777 24.77 -11.10 -12.46
N GLU A 778 26.07 -11.30 -12.68
CA GLU A 778 27.00 -10.29 -12.14
C GLU A 778 26.70 -8.97 -12.88
N SER A 779 26.54 -7.87 -12.15
CA SER A 779 26.44 -6.52 -12.71
C SER A 779 26.98 -5.52 -11.69
N TYR A 780 27.44 -4.36 -12.16
CA TYR A 780 28.03 -3.33 -11.32
C TYR A 780 27.62 -1.93 -11.78
N LEU A 781 27.53 -1.01 -10.84
CA LEU A 781 27.30 0.40 -11.12
C LEU A 781 28.63 1.09 -11.47
N THR A 782 28.60 1.87 -12.54
CA THR A 782 29.62 2.86 -12.90
C THR A 782 29.03 4.25 -12.74
N TYR A 783 29.88 5.23 -12.44
CA TYR A 783 29.46 6.60 -12.18
C TYR A 783 30.21 7.57 -13.08
N SER A 784 29.52 8.65 -13.46
CA SER A 784 30.04 9.72 -14.31
C SER A 784 29.35 11.02 -13.93
N THR A 785 30.09 12.13 -13.91
CA THR A 785 29.53 13.44 -13.55
C THR A 785 29.10 14.21 -14.79
N VAL A 786 27.89 14.75 -14.75
CA VAL A 786 27.26 15.46 -15.87
C VAL A 786 27.60 16.94 -15.74
N LYS A 787 28.70 17.35 -16.38
CA LYS A 787 29.22 18.73 -16.37
C LYS A 787 28.31 19.76 -17.06
N GLY A 788 28.62 21.04 -16.90
CA GLY A 788 27.88 22.16 -17.52
C GLY A 788 26.61 22.56 -16.78
N TYR A 789 26.42 22.07 -15.55
CA TYR A 789 25.30 22.43 -14.68
C TYR A 789 25.76 23.27 -13.48
N PHE A 790 26.94 22.97 -12.91
CA PHE A 790 27.47 23.69 -11.76
C PHE A 790 28.89 24.21 -12.00
N LEU A 791 29.23 25.37 -11.44
CA LEU A 791 30.55 25.98 -11.55
C LEU A 791 31.68 25.06 -11.07
N GLN A 792 31.44 24.23 -10.04
CA GLN A 792 32.40 23.25 -9.55
C GLN A 792 32.82 22.21 -10.59
N ASP A 793 31.92 21.86 -11.53
CA ASP A 793 32.20 20.96 -12.66
C ASP A 793 33.31 21.51 -13.57
N GLU A 794 33.39 22.83 -13.72
CA GLU A 794 34.19 23.52 -14.72
C GLU A 794 35.63 23.78 -14.25
N GLU A 795 36.60 23.59 -15.15
CA GLU A 795 38.03 23.52 -14.78
C GLU A 795 38.63 24.87 -14.34
N ASP A 796 38.04 25.99 -14.77
CA ASP A 796 38.51 27.36 -14.48
C ASP A 796 37.95 27.95 -13.17
N THR A 797 36.97 27.30 -12.53
CA THR A 797 36.50 27.68 -11.19
C THR A 797 37.58 27.40 -10.13
N ASP A 798 38.01 28.42 -9.39
CA ASP A 798 38.93 28.27 -8.26
C ASP A 798 38.20 27.72 -7.02
N SER A 799 38.44 26.46 -6.71
CA SER A 799 37.82 25.77 -5.58
C SER A 799 38.21 26.36 -4.22
N ARG A 800 39.42 26.91 -4.08
CA ARG A 800 39.92 27.44 -2.79
C ARG A 800 39.24 28.71 -2.33
N ASN A 801 38.69 29.47 -3.27
CA ASN A 801 38.02 30.74 -3.02
C ASN A 801 36.53 30.68 -3.39
N PHE A 802 35.95 29.47 -3.44
CA PHE A 802 34.58 29.26 -3.87
C PHE A 802 33.54 29.60 -2.79
N ASP A 803 32.90 30.76 -2.94
CA ASP A 803 31.76 31.18 -2.12
C ASP A 803 30.46 30.55 -2.65
N TYR A 804 30.11 29.38 -2.11
CA TYR A 804 28.88 28.66 -2.45
C TYR A 804 27.59 29.45 -2.11
N VAL A 805 27.65 30.38 -1.16
CA VAL A 805 26.50 31.20 -0.72
C VAL A 805 26.22 32.31 -1.74
N ALA A 806 27.28 33.01 -2.19
CA ALA A 806 27.16 34.07 -3.18
C ALA A 806 26.94 33.55 -4.62
N THR A 807 27.27 32.29 -4.91
CA THR A 807 27.22 31.70 -6.26
C THR A 807 26.03 30.78 -6.52
N ASN A 808 24.98 30.83 -5.68
CA ASN A 808 23.76 30.03 -5.86
C ASN A 808 24.03 28.51 -5.85
N PHE A 809 24.84 28.05 -4.86
CA PHE A 809 25.43 26.70 -4.81
C PHE A 809 26.19 26.29 -6.10
N GLY A 810 26.64 27.27 -6.88
CA GLY A 810 27.30 27.06 -8.16
C GLY A 810 26.39 26.82 -9.36
N LEU A 811 25.05 26.80 -9.22
CA LEU A 811 24.17 26.51 -10.36
C LEU A 811 24.34 27.55 -11.48
N ILE A 812 24.72 27.09 -12.67
CA ILE A 812 24.95 27.92 -13.84
C ILE A 812 23.61 28.38 -14.41
N ASN A 813 23.47 29.69 -14.63
CA ASN A 813 22.30 30.27 -15.29
C ASN A 813 22.34 29.96 -16.81
N ARG A 814 21.43 29.10 -17.26
CA ARG A 814 21.33 28.60 -18.64
C ARG A 814 19.92 28.15 -19.00
N THR A 815 19.63 28.07 -20.29
CA THR A 815 18.49 27.30 -20.82
C THR A 815 18.82 25.81 -20.86
N TYR A 816 17.78 24.97 -20.84
CA TYR A 816 17.85 23.52 -20.94
C TYR A 816 17.14 22.99 -22.19
N ASP A 817 17.49 21.77 -22.61
CA ASP A 817 17.12 21.26 -23.94
C ASP A 817 15.62 20.93 -24.08
N TYR A 818 14.89 20.76 -22.98
CA TYR A 818 13.44 20.59 -22.98
C TYR A 818 12.69 21.89 -23.37
N GLU A 819 13.25 23.07 -23.08
CA GLU A 819 12.62 24.37 -23.35
C GLU A 819 12.42 24.59 -24.86
N GLY A 820 13.35 24.11 -25.69
CA GLY A 820 13.21 24.11 -27.14
C GLY A 820 12.07 23.23 -27.64
N GLN A 821 11.70 22.17 -26.90
CA GLN A 821 10.64 21.24 -27.28
C GLN A 821 9.25 21.77 -26.93
N LEU A 822 9.12 22.58 -25.86
CA LEU A 822 7.88 23.26 -25.48
C LEU A 822 7.38 24.23 -26.57
N SER A 823 8.29 24.90 -27.29
CA SER A 823 7.93 25.79 -28.41
C SER A 823 7.25 25.09 -29.60
N ALA A 824 7.28 23.76 -29.66
CA ALA A 824 6.64 22.95 -30.70
C ALA A 824 5.35 22.23 -30.24
N ARG A 825 4.94 22.39 -28.97
CA ARG A 825 3.75 21.73 -28.38
C ARG A 825 2.60 22.70 -28.02
N HIS A 826 2.74 23.99 -28.30
CA HIS A 826 1.78 25.04 -27.93
C HIS A 826 0.51 25.10 -28.81
N GLU A 827 -0.24 23.99 -28.86
CA GLU A 827 -1.66 23.95 -29.24
C GLU A 827 -2.38 22.89 -28.38
N GLY A 828 -2.79 23.21 -27.13
CA GLY A 828 -3.79 22.37 -26.43
C GLY A 828 -3.90 22.36 -24.89
N HIS A 829 -2.85 22.71 -24.13
CA HIS A 829 -2.88 22.60 -22.64
C HIS A 829 -2.28 23.83 -21.94
N GLU A 830 -2.94 24.30 -20.88
CA GLU A 830 -2.58 25.48 -20.07
C GLU A 830 -2.70 25.18 -18.54
N ASP A 831 -2.01 24.15 -18.03
CA ASP A 831 -2.13 23.72 -16.61
C ASP A 831 -0.80 23.51 -15.82
N GLU A 832 0.38 23.64 -16.45
CA GLU A 832 1.65 23.79 -15.71
C GLU A 832 2.14 25.24 -15.78
N ALA A 833 2.43 25.86 -14.63
CA ALA A 833 3.04 27.18 -14.58
C ALA A 833 4.54 27.09 -14.94
N GLU A 834 4.99 27.86 -15.94
CA GLU A 834 6.38 27.77 -16.44
C GLU A 834 7.43 27.94 -15.31
N PRO A 835 8.47 27.10 -15.23
CA PRO A 835 9.50 27.19 -14.19
C PRO A 835 10.25 28.53 -14.18
N THR A 836 9.89 29.39 -13.23
CA THR A 836 10.34 30.80 -13.21
C THR A 836 11.79 30.97 -12.77
N THR A 837 12.26 30.16 -11.82
CA THR A 837 13.62 30.22 -11.25
C THR A 837 14.60 29.33 -12.01
N GLN A 838 15.90 29.57 -11.85
CA GLN A 838 16.91 28.69 -12.44
C GLN A 838 16.89 27.29 -11.83
N TRP A 839 16.52 27.18 -10.55
CA TRP A 839 16.41 25.89 -9.85
C TRP A 839 15.21 25.06 -10.30
N SER A 840 14.02 25.66 -10.45
CA SER A 840 12.85 24.92 -10.94
C SER A 840 13.04 24.46 -12.39
N ARG A 841 13.72 25.27 -13.23
CA ARG A 841 14.18 24.82 -14.57
C ARG A 841 15.18 23.66 -14.49
N PHE A 842 16.16 23.73 -13.59
CA PHE A 842 17.12 22.64 -13.39
C PHE A 842 16.44 21.35 -12.90
N GLU A 843 15.48 21.45 -11.98
CA GLU A 843 14.72 20.31 -11.48
C GLU A 843 13.99 19.59 -12.60
N ARG A 844 13.24 20.34 -13.43
CA ARG A 844 12.54 19.79 -14.59
C ARG A 844 13.52 19.09 -15.53
N GLN A 845 14.67 19.69 -15.81
CA GLN A 845 15.71 19.05 -16.65
C GLN A 845 16.25 17.76 -16.03
N VAL A 846 16.49 17.67 -14.72
CA VAL A 846 16.97 16.43 -14.07
C VAL A 846 15.88 15.36 -14.07
N ARG A 847 14.63 15.71 -13.77
CA ARG A 847 13.51 14.76 -13.84
C ARG A 847 13.31 14.28 -15.30
N THR A 848 13.41 15.17 -16.29
CA THR A 848 13.36 14.81 -17.72
C THR A 848 14.58 14.02 -18.23
N LEU A 849 15.76 14.16 -17.62
CA LEU A 849 16.89 13.23 -17.89
C LEU A 849 16.60 11.81 -17.39
N ASN A 850 15.87 11.65 -16.28
CA ASN A 850 15.41 10.34 -15.78
C ASN A 850 14.24 9.79 -16.61
N GLU A 851 13.25 10.62 -16.97
CA GLU A 851 12.13 10.26 -17.86
C GLU A 851 12.59 9.74 -19.24
N GLN A 852 13.77 10.17 -19.70
CA GLN A 852 14.36 9.81 -20.99
C GLN A 852 15.55 8.83 -20.88
N ALA A 853 15.83 8.29 -19.70
CA ALA A 853 16.96 7.40 -19.47
C ALA A 853 16.70 5.96 -19.98
N ASP A 854 17.76 5.28 -20.42
CA ASP A 854 17.73 3.81 -20.54
C ASP A 854 17.47 3.18 -19.15
N PRO A 855 16.75 2.04 -19.03
CA PRO A 855 16.44 1.41 -17.74
C PRO A 855 17.62 0.97 -16.85
N ASN A 856 18.86 1.07 -17.36
CA ASN A 856 20.10 0.82 -16.61
C ASN A 856 20.80 2.12 -16.15
N VAL A 857 20.24 3.30 -16.46
CA VAL A 857 20.84 4.61 -16.23
C VAL A 857 19.97 5.41 -15.26
N ALA A 858 20.60 6.09 -14.30
CA ALA A 858 19.90 6.97 -13.36
C ALA A 858 20.72 8.24 -13.10
N TYR A 859 20.04 9.38 -13.04
CA TYR A 859 20.60 10.69 -12.72
C TYR A 859 20.14 11.11 -11.32
N LYS A 860 21.09 11.39 -10.42
CA LYS A 860 20.81 11.92 -9.08
C LYS A 860 21.71 13.11 -8.76
N VAL A 861 21.19 14.08 -8.00
CA VAL A 861 21.93 15.26 -7.52
C VAL A 861 22.37 15.00 -6.10
N LEU A 862 23.69 15.04 -5.88
CA LEU A 862 24.31 14.87 -4.56
C LEU A 862 24.72 16.23 -4.01
N TYR A 863 24.04 16.72 -2.97
CA TYR A 863 24.43 17.90 -2.20
C TYR A 863 25.48 17.49 -1.15
N LEU A 864 26.76 17.65 -1.49
CA LEU A 864 27.90 17.29 -0.66
C LEU A 864 28.24 18.45 0.30
N GLY A 865 27.97 18.27 1.60
CA GLY A 865 28.27 19.24 2.65
C GLY A 865 29.45 18.81 3.52
N ARG A 866 30.48 19.65 3.66
CA ARG A 866 31.58 19.41 4.60
C ARG A 866 31.20 19.93 5.99
N HIS A 867 31.51 19.18 7.04
CA HIS A 867 31.35 19.64 8.43
C HIS A 867 31.99 21.02 8.70
N GLY A 868 31.45 21.77 9.66
CA GLY A 868 32.07 22.99 10.19
C GLY A 868 33.43 22.73 10.87
N GLU A 869 34.19 23.78 11.16
CA GLU A 869 35.46 23.70 11.90
C GLU A 869 35.29 22.91 13.22
N GLY A 870 35.99 21.78 13.34
CA GLY A 870 36.08 21.02 14.58
C GLY A 870 37.39 21.25 15.32
N PHE A 871 37.45 20.88 16.60
CA PHE A 871 38.67 21.03 17.41
C PHE A 871 39.92 20.36 16.80
N HIS A 872 39.75 19.27 16.04
CA HIS A 872 40.83 18.65 15.27
C HIS A 872 41.43 19.56 14.18
N ASN A 873 40.62 20.41 13.53
CA ASN A 873 41.11 21.34 12.50
C ASN A 873 41.93 22.48 13.12
N VAL A 874 41.50 22.99 14.28
CA VAL A 874 42.27 23.98 15.05
C VAL A 874 43.59 23.37 15.55
N ALA A 875 43.56 22.13 16.04
CA ALA A 875 44.76 21.41 16.48
C ALA A 875 45.74 21.17 15.32
N GLN A 876 45.28 20.64 14.19
CA GLN A 876 46.09 20.48 12.97
C GLN A 876 46.70 21.82 12.53
N SER A 877 45.90 22.90 12.46
CA SER A 877 46.39 24.22 12.07
C SER A 877 47.37 24.85 13.07
N TRP A 878 47.35 24.44 14.35
CA TRP A 878 48.23 24.95 15.40
C TRP A 878 49.57 24.21 15.47
N TYR A 879 49.54 22.89 15.33
CA TYR A 879 50.72 22.04 15.36
C TYR A 879 51.40 21.93 13.99
N GLY A 880 50.66 22.08 12.89
CA GLY A 880 51.12 21.86 11.52
C GLY A 880 51.14 20.37 11.17
N ASP A 881 50.87 20.06 9.89
CA ASP A 881 50.60 18.69 9.41
C ASP A 881 51.70 17.69 9.81
N ASP A 882 52.97 18.08 9.65
CA ASP A 882 54.14 17.24 9.96
C ASP A 882 54.26 16.80 11.44
N ALA A 883 53.66 17.54 12.37
CA ALA A 883 53.60 17.18 13.79
C ALA A 883 52.22 16.65 14.19
N TRP A 884 51.17 17.02 13.45
CA TRP A 884 49.84 16.46 13.57
C TRP A 884 49.83 14.97 13.24
N ASP A 885 50.14 14.62 11.98
CA ASP A 885 50.05 13.25 11.45
C ASP A 885 51.00 12.26 12.15
N CYS A 886 52.14 12.75 12.66
CA CYS A 886 53.16 11.90 13.26
C CYS A 886 53.00 11.67 14.78
N TYR A 887 52.17 12.49 15.46
CA TYR A 887 52.12 12.49 16.93
C TYR A 887 50.80 13.00 17.53
N TRP A 888 50.36 14.21 17.19
CA TRP A 888 49.23 14.84 17.89
C TRP A 888 47.87 14.21 17.49
N SER A 889 47.72 13.77 16.24
CA SER A 889 46.52 13.04 15.78
C SER A 889 46.36 11.67 16.46
N LEU A 890 47.44 11.11 17.03
CA LEU A 890 47.46 9.84 17.77
C LEU A 890 46.93 9.97 19.20
N GLN A 891 46.87 11.20 19.74
CA GLN A 891 46.36 11.48 21.08
C GLN A 891 44.86 11.76 20.99
N ASP A 892 44.10 11.49 22.06
CA ASP A 892 42.68 11.88 22.12
C ASP A 892 42.47 13.39 22.34
N GLY A 893 43.53 14.11 22.72
CA GLY A 893 43.52 15.55 23.00
C GLY A 893 44.84 16.05 23.59
N ASN A 894 44.81 17.26 24.14
CA ASN A 894 45.83 17.81 25.03
C ASN A 894 45.19 18.32 26.35
N GLU A 895 45.95 19.01 27.20
CA GLU A 895 45.46 19.58 28.47
C GLU A 895 44.31 20.59 28.33
N THR A 896 43.96 21.00 27.10
CA THR A 896 43.08 22.16 26.81
C THR A 896 41.99 21.90 25.76
N SER A 897 42.04 20.80 25.02
CA SER A 897 41.01 20.41 24.04
C SER A 897 41.04 18.90 23.76
N ILE A 898 39.88 18.34 23.44
CA ILE A 898 39.70 16.95 22.99
C ILE A 898 39.41 16.99 21.49
N TRP A 899 40.04 16.09 20.74
CA TRP A 899 39.79 15.91 19.30
C TRP A 899 39.48 14.47 18.89
N SER A 900 39.54 13.51 19.81
CA SER A 900 38.83 12.23 19.68
C SER A 900 37.36 12.48 19.37
N ASP A 901 36.83 11.91 18.28
CA ASP A 901 35.50 12.21 17.71
C ASP A 901 35.11 13.71 17.78
N ALA A 902 36.00 14.58 17.27
CA ALA A 902 35.96 16.02 17.53
C ALA A 902 34.59 16.69 17.29
N ARG A 903 34.15 17.48 18.28
CA ARG A 903 33.00 18.40 18.18
C ARG A 903 33.30 19.65 17.35
N LEU A 904 32.27 20.39 16.96
CA LEU A 904 32.44 21.70 16.32
C LEU A 904 32.93 22.76 17.33
N THR A 905 33.78 23.67 16.84
CA THR A 905 34.09 24.94 17.53
C THR A 905 32.92 25.92 17.35
N GLN A 906 32.94 27.08 18.02
CA GLN A 906 31.92 28.12 17.77
C GLN A 906 32.01 28.67 16.33
N VAL A 907 33.19 28.68 15.73
CA VAL A 907 33.37 28.99 14.30
C VAL A 907 32.71 27.90 13.44
N GLY A 908 32.88 26.62 13.77
CA GLY A 908 32.22 25.52 13.06
C GLY A 908 30.70 25.54 13.16
N LYS A 909 30.14 25.89 14.31
CA LYS A 909 28.69 26.08 14.49
C LYS A 909 28.20 27.29 13.69
N SER A 910 28.94 28.40 13.68
CA SER A 910 28.64 29.56 12.83
C SER A 910 28.71 29.22 11.34
N GLN A 911 29.63 28.35 10.90
CA GLN A 911 29.72 27.89 9.51
C GLN A 911 28.52 26.99 9.13
N ALA A 912 28.06 26.12 10.04
CA ALA A 912 26.84 25.35 9.84
C ALA A 912 25.58 26.24 9.81
N GLN A 913 25.54 27.31 10.60
CA GLN A 913 24.49 28.33 10.50
C GLN A 913 24.56 29.09 9.17
N THR A 914 25.74 29.43 8.67
CA THR A 914 25.90 30.00 7.31
C THR A 914 25.32 29.07 6.23
N ALA A 915 25.48 27.74 6.39
CA ALA A 915 24.87 26.76 5.50
C ALA A 915 23.34 26.71 5.63
N HIS A 916 22.79 26.78 6.85
CA HIS A 916 21.35 26.92 7.11
C HIS A 916 20.77 28.18 6.43
N ASP A 917 21.37 29.34 6.67
CA ASP A 917 20.98 30.64 6.12
C ASP A 917 21.12 30.70 4.59
N ALA A 918 22.01 29.88 4.02
CA ALA A 918 22.13 29.70 2.57
C ALA A 918 21.00 28.81 2.05
N TRP A 919 20.76 27.64 2.65
CA TRP A 919 19.64 26.76 2.29
C TRP A 919 18.28 27.47 2.38
N GLN A 920 18.04 28.28 3.41
CA GLN A 920 16.82 29.07 3.54
C GLN A 920 16.58 29.99 2.32
N LYS A 921 17.61 30.73 1.88
CA LYS A 921 17.56 31.60 0.69
C LYS A 921 17.40 30.79 -0.61
N GLN A 922 17.98 29.59 -0.67
CA GLN A 922 17.85 28.71 -1.82
C GLN A 922 16.44 28.09 -1.91
N ILE A 923 15.78 27.80 -0.79
CA ILE A 923 14.36 27.41 -0.74
C ILE A 923 13.46 28.55 -1.25
N GLU A 924 13.77 29.81 -0.95
CA GLU A 924 13.09 30.98 -1.54
C GLU A 924 13.31 31.11 -3.06
N GLN A 925 14.39 30.54 -3.60
CA GLN A 925 14.65 30.43 -5.04
C GLN A 925 14.13 29.12 -5.66
N GLN A 926 13.33 28.33 -4.93
CA GLN A 926 12.81 27.03 -5.34
C GLN A 926 13.91 25.99 -5.68
N VAL A 927 14.98 25.92 -4.87
CA VAL A 927 15.91 24.78 -4.91
C VAL A 927 15.14 23.47 -4.66
N PRO A 928 15.44 22.38 -5.40
CA PRO A 928 14.95 21.05 -5.05
C PRO A 928 15.53 20.66 -3.69
N PHE A 929 14.69 20.70 -2.66
CA PHE A 929 15.11 20.36 -1.31
C PHE A 929 15.46 18.86 -1.24
N PRO A 930 16.46 18.43 -0.45
CA PRO A 930 16.87 17.03 -0.44
C PRO A 930 15.73 16.12 0.02
N GLU A 931 15.41 15.12 -0.79
CA GLU A 931 14.40 14.08 -0.54
C GLU A 931 14.96 13.04 0.45
N MET A 932 16.29 12.88 0.51
CA MET A 932 17.00 12.04 1.49
C MET A 932 18.23 12.73 2.09
N PHE A 933 18.56 12.36 3.33
CA PHE A 933 19.70 12.87 4.09
C PHE A 933 20.57 11.73 4.65
N TYR A 934 21.84 11.69 4.26
CA TYR A 934 22.85 10.80 4.82
C TYR A 934 23.90 11.59 5.60
N VAL A 935 24.33 11.06 6.74
CA VAL A 935 25.30 11.72 7.62
C VAL A 935 26.35 10.74 8.14
N SER A 936 27.59 11.23 8.25
CA SER A 936 28.67 10.48 8.88
C SER A 936 28.46 10.32 10.40
N PRO A 937 28.76 9.17 11.02
CA PRO A 937 28.63 8.94 12.48
C PRO A 937 29.61 9.74 13.34
N LEU A 938 30.56 10.46 12.74
CA LEU A 938 31.51 11.32 13.46
C LEU A 938 30.81 12.64 13.85
N ASN A 939 30.95 13.03 15.11
CA ASN A 939 30.09 14.01 15.78
C ASN A 939 30.04 15.38 15.10
N ARG A 940 31.16 15.87 14.55
CA ARG A 940 31.21 17.09 13.72
C ARG A 940 30.21 17.09 12.56
N CYS A 941 29.94 15.95 11.93
CA CYS A 941 28.96 15.83 10.85
C CYS A 941 27.53 15.74 11.38
N LEU A 942 27.32 14.96 12.46
CA LEU A 942 26.01 14.85 13.13
C LEU A 942 25.52 16.23 13.59
N GLU A 943 26.40 17.01 14.23
CA GLU A 943 26.15 18.38 14.69
C GLU A 943 26.00 19.38 13.53
N THR A 944 26.81 19.28 12.47
CA THR A 944 26.65 20.14 11.28
C THR A 944 25.30 19.89 10.62
N ALA A 945 24.90 18.63 10.40
CA ALA A 945 23.61 18.31 9.79
C ALA A 945 22.43 18.81 10.65
N ALA A 946 22.54 18.71 11.98
CA ALA A 946 21.53 19.20 12.91
C ALA A 946 21.32 20.72 12.81
N ILE A 947 22.40 21.51 12.72
CA ILE A 947 22.34 22.97 12.59
C ILE A 947 21.86 23.37 11.18
N THR A 948 22.40 22.73 10.14
CA THR A 948 22.11 23.10 8.74
C THR A 948 20.64 22.93 8.37
N PHE A 949 19.96 21.86 8.83
CA PHE A 949 18.66 21.47 8.27
C PHE A 949 17.45 21.56 9.23
N ARG A 950 17.65 21.48 10.56
CA ARG A 950 16.51 21.53 11.51
C ARG A 950 15.73 22.84 11.39
N GLY A 951 14.42 22.75 11.17
CA GLY A 951 13.52 23.89 11.00
C GLY A 951 13.35 24.39 9.56
N LEU A 952 14.00 23.76 8.57
CA LEU A 952 13.81 24.05 7.14
C LEU A 952 12.81 23.08 6.46
N GLU A 953 12.23 22.13 7.19
CA GLU A 953 11.43 21.02 6.66
C GLU A 953 10.02 21.45 6.20
N LYS A 954 9.90 21.85 4.93
CA LYS A 954 8.61 22.11 4.29
C LYS A 954 8.04 20.84 3.65
N GLU A 955 7.02 20.30 4.31
CA GLU A 955 6.02 19.31 3.85
C GLU A 955 6.49 17.93 3.33
N VAL A 956 7.66 17.79 2.71
CA VAL A 956 8.11 16.50 2.10
C VAL A 956 8.91 15.61 3.06
N VAL A 957 9.82 16.17 3.87
CA VAL A 957 10.74 15.39 4.74
C VAL A 957 10.62 15.81 6.20
N ARG A 958 9.41 15.69 6.76
CA ARG A 958 9.12 16.03 8.16
C ARG A 958 8.67 14.79 8.95
N PRO A 959 9.31 14.44 10.08
CA PRO A 959 10.46 15.10 10.71
C PRO A 959 11.80 14.86 9.97
N PHE A 960 12.76 15.79 10.13
CA PHE A 960 14.14 15.60 9.70
C PHE A 960 14.79 14.44 10.48
N ARG A 961 15.02 13.33 9.79
CA ARG A 961 15.61 12.10 10.34
C ARG A 961 16.72 11.60 9.41
N PRO A 962 17.92 12.19 9.44
CA PRO A 962 19.02 11.76 8.59
C PRO A 962 19.49 10.35 8.98
N THR A 963 19.88 9.57 7.97
CA THR A 963 20.42 8.22 8.17
C THR A 963 21.91 8.28 8.41
N VAL A 964 22.36 7.76 9.55
CA VAL A 964 23.78 7.63 9.92
C VAL A 964 24.39 6.46 9.15
N LYS A 965 25.46 6.71 8.38
CA LYS A 965 26.12 5.73 7.50
C LYS A 965 27.62 5.62 7.80
N GLU A 966 28.04 4.47 8.31
CA GLU A 966 29.43 4.12 8.68
C GLU A 966 30.40 4.26 7.51
N LEU A 967 29.93 3.93 6.29
CA LEU A 967 30.74 4.04 5.08
C LEU A 967 31.08 5.49 4.67
N VAL A 968 30.45 6.50 5.30
CA VAL A 968 30.65 7.95 5.02
C VAL A 968 31.56 8.61 6.06
N ARG A 969 32.39 7.84 6.77
CA ARG A 969 33.47 8.35 7.64
C ARG A 969 34.60 8.99 6.83
N GLU A 970 35.37 9.88 7.46
CA GLU A 970 36.69 10.30 6.95
C GLU A 970 37.65 9.08 6.91
N THR A 971 38.85 9.24 6.36
CA THR A 971 39.88 8.19 6.28
C THR A 971 40.02 7.43 7.61
N ILE A 972 39.81 6.12 7.59
CA ILE A 972 39.75 5.30 8.80
C ILE A 972 41.16 5.00 9.33
N GLY A 973 41.33 5.09 10.65
CA GLY A 973 42.51 4.61 11.38
C GLY A 973 43.62 5.64 11.64
N ILE A 974 44.49 5.32 12.60
CA ILE A 974 45.55 6.13 13.22
C ILE A 974 45.06 7.41 13.93
N HIS A 975 44.34 8.29 13.23
CA HIS A 975 43.89 9.57 13.77
C HIS A 975 42.70 9.36 14.70
N THR A 976 42.80 9.79 15.97
CA THR A 976 41.71 9.66 16.97
C THR A 976 40.48 10.47 16.61
N CYS A 977 40.63 11.55 15.85
CA CYS A 977 39.50 12.33 15.33
C CYS A 977 38.66 11.55 14.31
N ASP A 978 39.18 10.47 13.73
CA ASP A 978 38.47 9.63 12.77
C ASP A 978 37.91 8.35 13.42
N ARG A 979 38.13 8.18 14.74
CA ARG A 979 37.43 7.22 15.61
C ARG A 979 36.08 7.80 16.02
N ARG A 980 35.00 7.00 15.95
CA ARG A 980 33.64 7.45 16.29
C ARG A 980 33.24 7.13 17.73
N SER A 981 32.23 7.85 18.22
CA SER A 981 31.45 7.46 19.39
C SER A 981 30.72 6.13 19.19
N SER A 982 30.26 5.56 20.30
CA SER A 982 29.49 4.31 20.28
C SER A 982 28.08 4.53 19.72
N LYS A 983 27.43 3.46 19.21
CA LYS A 983 26.06 3.53 18.67
C LYS A 983 25.06 4.06 19.69
N THR A 984 25.16 3.59 20.94
CA THR A 984 24.34 4.09 22.06
C THR A 984 24.58 5.58 22.28
N ALA A 985 25.83 6.05 22.35
CA ALA A 985 26.13 7.47 22.57
C ALA A 985 25.64 8.37 21.42
N ILE A 986 25.71 7.91 20.17
CA ILE A 986 25.14 8.61 19.00
C ILE A 986 23.60 8.68 19.10
N GLN A 987 22.94 7.58 19.49
CA GLN A 987 21.49 7.53 19.60
C GLN A 987 20.94 8.36 20.76
N GLU A 988 21.66 8.43 21.89
CA GLU A 988 21.29 9.24 23.06
C GLU A 988 21.34 10.75 22.77
N GLU A 989 22.30 11.21 21.97
CA GLU A 989 22.48 12.63 21.65
C GLU A 989 21.68 13.08 20.42
N TYR A 990 21.46 12.19 19.45
CA TYR A 990 20.70 12.44 18.23
C TYR A 990 19.51 11.46 18.11
N PRO A 991 18.52 11.51 19.03
CA PRO A 991 17.44 10.51 19.11
C PRO A 991 16.51 10.47 17.89
N ASP A 992 16.46 11.55 17.09
CA ASP A 992 15.70 11.58 15.84
C ASP A 992 16.42 10.88 14.67
N TYR A 993 17.73 10.62 14.77
CA TYR A 993 18.53 10.12 13.66
C TYR A 993 18.36 8.61 13.50
N ILE A 994 18.27 8.16 12.24
CA ILE A 994 18.13 6.74 11.90
C ILE A 994 19.53 6.14 11.82
N ILE A 995 19.88 5.27 12.78
CA ILE A 995 21.16 4.55 12.73
C ILE A 995 21.01 3.29 11.89
N GLU A 996 21.90 3.09 10.91
CA GLU A 996 21.87 1.85 10.11
C GLU A 996 22.10 0.60 10.98
N GLU A 997 21.43 -0.50 10.61
CA GLU A 997 21.44 -1.75 11.37
C GLU A 997 22.88 -2.28 11.55
N SER A 998 23.66 -2.23 10.48
CA SER A 998 25.07 -2.65 10.39
C SER A 998 26.05 -1.82 11.23
N LEU A 999 25.64 -0.69 11.82
CA LEU A 999 26.50 0.04 12.75
C LEU A 999 26.68 -0.77 14.04
N THR A 1000 27.90 -1.22 14.29
CA THR A 1000 28.31 -1.92 15.52
C THR A 1000 28.34 -0.95 16.71
N GLU A 1001 28.06 -1.46 17.92
CA GLU A 1001 28.04 -0.63 19.14
C GLU A 1001 29.37 0.11 19.34
N ASN A 1002 30.48 -0.62 19.30
CA ASN A 1002 31.81 -0.03 19.35
C ASN A 1002 32.36 0.23 17.93
N ASP A 1003 33.35 1.11 17.83
CA ASP A 1003 34.10 1.34 16.60
C ASP A 1003 35.05 0.16 16.32
N GLU A 1004 34.63 -0.77 15.46
CA GLU A 1004 35.38 -1.96 15.09
C GLU A 1004 36.27 -1.76 13.85
N LEU A 1005 36.17 -0.59 13.20
CA LEU A 1005 36.91 -0.29 11.96
C LEU A 1005 38.16 0.56 12.21
N TRP A 1006 38.17 1.40 13.25
CA TRP A 1006 39.34 2.22 13.58
C TRP A 1006 40.48 1.39 14.18
N HIS A 1007 41.67 1.47 13.58
CA HIS A 1007 42.88 0.81 14.06
C HIS A 1007 43.95 1.84 14.45
N PRO A 1008 44.67 1.70 15.59
CA PRO A 1008 45.66 2.70 16.03
C PRO A 1008 46.97 2.69 15.23
N GLU A 1009 47.31 1.60 14.54
CA GLU A 1009 48.60 1.43 13.84
C GLU A 1009 48.50 1.45 12.31
N GLU A 1010 47.28 1.42 11.75
CA GLU A 1010 47.02 1.32 10.30
C GLU A 1010 45.99 2.38 9.87
N ARG A 1011 46.29 3.16 8.82
CA ARG A 1011 45.41 4.15 8.20
C ARG A 1011 45.09 3.79 6.76
N GLU A 1012 43.81 3.84 6.43
CA GLU A 1012 43.22 3.58 5.12
C GLU A 1012 43.91 4.38 4.00
N SER A 1013 44.21 3.74 2.88
CA SER A 1013 44.79 4.39 1.68
C SER A 1013 43.71 5.09 0.85
N ASP A 1014 44.06 6.12 0.05
CA ASP A 1014 43.13 6.78 -0.89
C ASP A 1014 42.36 5.77 -1.76
N SER A 1015 43.02 4.69 -2.20
CA SER A 1015 42.40 3.63 -3.00
C SER A 1015 41.40 2.77 -2.22
N ALA A 1016 41.66 2.50 -0.94
CA ALA A 1016 40.71 1.82 -0.04
C ALA A 1016 39.52 2.74 0.28
N HIS A 1017 39.78 4.03 0.53
CA HIS A 1017 38.79 5.06 0.76
C HIS A 1017 37.83 5.16 -0.45
N ASN A 1018 38.38 5.21 -1.67
CA ASN A 1018 37.61 5.22 -2.93
C ASN A 1018 36.83 3.90 -3.16
N ALA A 1019 37.31 2.75 -2.69
CA ALA A 1019 36.53 1.51 -2.70
C ALA A 1019 35.37 1.54 -1.68
N ARG A 1020 35.59 2.10 -0.49
CA ARG A 1020 34.58 2.28 0.56
C ARG A 1020 33.48 3.26 0.15
N LEU A 1021 33.83 4.44 -0.37
CA LEU A 1021 32.83 5.41 -0.82
C LEU A 1021 32.13 4.95 -2.10
N LYS A 1022 32.76 4.16 -2.98
CA LYS A 1022 32.00 3.47 -4.03
C LYS A 1022 30.96 2.52 -3.44
N LYS A 1023 31.31 1.70 -2.45
CA LYS A 1023 30.32 0.80 -1.82
C LYS A 1023 29.14 1.57 -1.20
N PHE A 1024 29.38 2.76 -0.66
CA PHE A 1024 28.32 3.66 -0.21
C PHE A 1024 27.46 4.21 -1.37
N LEU A 1025 28.07 4.64 -2.48
CA LEU A 1025 27.33 5.07 -3.66
C LEU A 1025 26.51 3.91 -4.26
N ASP A 1026 27.10 2.71 -4.34
CA ASP A 1026 26.41 1.50 -4.80
C ASP A 1026 25.19 1.18 -3.93
N ASP A 1027 25.27 1.36 -2.60
CA ASP A 1027 24.16 1.19 -1.68
C ASP A 1027 23.01 2.19 -1.99
N ILE A 1028 23.30 3.50 -2.04
CA ILE A 1028 22.26 4.53 -2.24
C ILE A 1028 21.72 4.62 -3.68
N PHE A 1029 22.43 4.07 -4.67
CA PHE A 1029 21.96 3.96 -6.06
C PHE A 1029 21.34 2.59 -6.38
N ALA A 1030 21.76 1.48 -5.76
CA ALA A 1030 21.17 0.15 -6.00
C ALA A 1030 19.88 -0.09 -5.21
N ALA A 1031 19.63 0.67 -4.14
CA ALA A 1031 18.38 0.62 -3.36
C ALA A 1031 17.11 1.03 -4.16
N ASN A 1032 17.24 1.45 -5.43
CA ASN A 1032 16.13 1.78 -6.34
C ASN A 1032 15.09 2.74 -5.74
N THR A 1033 15.56 3.70 -4.93
CA THR A 1033 14.73 4.77 -4.38
C THR A 1033 14.52 5.88 -5.40
N ASP A 1034 13.29 6.39 -5.54
CA ASP A 1034 12.92 7.47 -6.46
C ASP A 1034 13.57 8.83 -6.11
N ASN A 1035 14.12 8.92 -4.90
CA ASN A 1035 14.89 10.05 -4.36
C ASN A 1035 16.02 10.45 -5.32
N THR A 1036 15.77 11.51 -6.07
CA THR A 1036 16.65 12.12 -7.07
C THR A 1036 17.60 13.14 -6.43
N PHE A 1037 17.18 13.79 -5.35
CA PHE A 1037 17.89 14.87 -4.67
C PHE A 1037 18.35 14.42 -3.27
N ILE A 1038 19.66 14.23 -3.08
CA ILE A 1038 20.23 13.59 -1.88
C ILE A 1038 21.24 14.51 -1.20
N SER A 1039 21.11 14.73 0.11
CA SER A 1039 22.09 15.43 0.94
C SER A 1039 23.04 14.45 1.62
N ILE A 1040 24.35 14.77 1.61
CA ILE A 1040 25.41 13.98 2.24
C ILE A 1040 26.28 14.91 3.09
N THR A 1041 26.16 14.83 4.43
CA THR A 1041 27.01 15.61 5.36
C THR A 1041 28.20 14.78 5.82
N ALA A 1042 29.39 15.18 5.35
CA ALA A 1042 30.61 14.37 5.37
C ALA A 1042 31.89 15.23 5.59
N HIS A 1043 33.03 14.67 5.20
CA HIS A 1043 34.37 15.18 5.50
C HIS A 1043 35.17 15.48 4.23
N SER A 1044 36.34 16.11 4.38
CA SER A 1044 37.23 16.53 3.30
C SER A 1044 37.67 15.38 2.39
N GLY A 1045 38.24 14.32 2.96
CA GLY A 1045 38.70 13.14 2.22
C GLY A 1045 37.52 12.34 1.69
N ALA A 1046 36.48 12.12 2.49
CA ALA A 1046 35.25 11.43 2.06
C ALA A 1046 34.57 12.12 0.86
N ILE A 1047 34.48 13.45 0.83
CA ILE A 1047 33.94 14.20 -0.31
C ILE A 1047 34.90 14.10 -1.52
N THR A 1048 36.20 14.28 -1.31
CA THR A 1048 37.20 14.08 -2.39
C THR A 1048 37.11 12.67 -3.00
N SER A 1049 36.88 11.66 -2.16
CA SER A 1049 36.71 10.27 -2.52
C SER A 1049 35.42 10.02 -3.32
N ILE A 1050 34.30 10.63 -2.93
CA ILE A 1050 33.06 10.63 -3.72
C ILE A 1050 33.32 11.25 -5.10
N LEU A 1051 33.95 12.43 -5.17
CA LEU A 1051 34.24 13.14 -6.43
C LEU A 1051 35.14 12.29 -7.37
N ASP A 1052 36.22 11.71 -6.84
CA ASP A 1052 37.11 10.79 -7.57
C ASP A 1052 36.33 9.56 -8.10
N VAL A 1053 35.38 9.00 -7.34
CA VAL A 1053 34.58 7.83 -7.74
C VAL A 1053 33.52 8.18 -8.79
N VAL A 1054 32.90 9.37 -8.74
CA VAL A 1054 31.93 9.83 -9.75
C VAL A 1054 32.57 10.47 -10.98
N GLY A 1055 33.90 10.49 -11.06
CA GLY A 1055 34.64 11.07 -12.18
C GLY A 1055 34.52 12.60 -12.28
N HIS A 1056 34.19 13.27 -11.19
CA HIS A 1056 34.34 14.72 -11.06
C HIS A 1056 35.83 15.05 -10.82
N ARG A 1057 36.23 16.30 -11.03
CA ARG A 1057 37.57 16.77 -10.69
C ARG A 1057 37.73 16.90 -9.16
N ARG A 1058 38.96 16.91 -8.64
CA ARG A 1058 39.16 17.20 -7.21
C ARG A 1058 38.82 18.67 -6.91
N PHE A 1059 37.86 18.89 -6.00
CA PHE A 1059 37.38 20.21 -5.62
C PHE A 1059 37.58 20.41 -4.11
N GLU A 1060 38.39 21.39 -3.72
CA GLU A 1060 38.67 21.71 -2.32
C GLU A 1060 37.48 22.45 -1.72
N LEU A 1061 36.88 21.93 -0.64
CA LEU A 1061 35.67 22.48 -0.02
C LEU A 1061 35.98 23.00 1.39
N GLN A 1062 35.66 24.27 1.66
CA GLN A 1062 35.82 24.89 2.99
C GLN A 1062 34.94 24.21 4.05
N THR A 1063 35.29 24.36 5.34
CA THR A 1063 34.48 23.82 6.45
C THR A 1063 33.14 24.52 6.53
N GLY A 1064 32.05 23.75 6.60
CA GLY A 1064 30.67 24.24 6.41
C GLY A 1064 30.36 24.67 4.97
N GLY A 1065 31.14 24.26 3.98
CA GLY A 1065 30.84 24.43 2.56
C GLY A 1065 29.88 23.37 2.03
N VAL A 1066 29.08 23.72 1.03
CA VAL A 1066 28.15 22.80 0.34
C VAL A 1066 28.31 22.93 -1.18
N ILE A 1067 28.40 21.81 -1.90
CA ILE A 1067 28.34 21.76 -3.37
C ILE A 1067 27.39 20.66 -3.88
N PRO A 1068 26.41 20.95 -4.75
CA PRO A 1068 25.71 19.96 -5.57
C PRO A 1068 26.61 19.38 -6.67
N VAL A 1069 26.35 18.13 -7.04
CA VAL A 1069 26.96 17.43 -8.19
C VAL A 1069 25.88 16.58 -8.88
N LEU A 1070 25.71 16.70 -10.21
CA LEU A 1070 24.79 15.85 -10.98
C LEU A 1070 25.51 14.58 -11.44
N VAL A 1071 25.14 13.43 -10.87
CA VAL A 1071 25.79 12.14 -11.11
C VAL A 1071 24.89 11.25 -11.97
N ARG A 1072 25.42 10.79 -13.10
CA ARG A 1072 24.86 9.71 -13.92
C ARG A 1072 25.49 8.39 -13.49
N ALA A 1073 24.68 7.51 -12.90
CA ALA A 1073 25.00 6.11 -12.69
C ALA A 1073 24.58 5.27 -13.91
N GLU A 1074 25.35 4.23 -14.24
CA GLU A 1074 25.01 3.25 -15.28
C GLU A 1074 25.36 1.83 -14.81
N ARG A 1075 24.37 0.93 -14.86
CA ARG A 1075 24.46 -0.48 -14.49
C ARG A 1075 24.97 -1.31 -15.67
N LEU A 1076 26.22 -1.77 -15.58
CA LEU A 1076 26.87 -2.59 -16.60
C LEU A 1076 26.84 -4.08 -16.23
N PRO A 1077 26.66 -4.99 -17.20
CA PRO A 1077 26.72 -6.43 -16.96
C PRO A 1077 28.17 -6.94 -16.81
N GLY A 1078 28.31 -8.05 -16.09
CA GLY A 1078 29.58 -8.67 -15.72
C GLY A 1078 30.05 -8.32 -14.30
N LYS A 1079 31.13 -8.96 -13.85
CA LYS A 1079 31.81 -8.62 -12.60
C LYS A 1079 32.32 -7.16 -12.64
N GLU A 1080 32.30 -6.45 -11.51
CA GLU A 1080 33.10 -5.22 -11.41
C GLU A 1080 34.59 -5.55 -11.62
N PRO A 1081 35.33 -4.77 -12.44
CA PRO A 1081 36.78 -4.90 -12.55
C PRO A 1081 37.48 -4.79 -11.20
N ASP A 1082 38.39 -5.73 -10.91
CA ASP A 1082 39.11 -5.78 -9.63
C ASP A 1082 39.91 -4.48 -9.39
N ARG A 1083 39.51 -3.74 -8.36
CA ARG A 1083 40.18 -2.50 -7.94
C ARG A 1083 41.51 -2.82 -7.26
N ILE A 1084 42.58 -2.16 -7.68
CA ILE A 1084 43.86 -2.21 -6.97
C ILE A 1084 43.69 -1.38 -5.70
N ILE A 1085 43.67 -2.06 -4.55
CA ILE A 1085 43.68 -1.43 -3.22
C ILE A 1085 45.12 -1.49 -2.71
N GLU A 1086 45.72 -0.31 -2.52
CA GLU A 1086 47.01 -0.13 -1.86
C GLU A 1086 46.89 -0.47 -0.37
N PRO A 1087 47.90 -1.11 0.24
CA PRO A 1087 47.86 -1.48 1.65
C PRO A 1087 47.73 -0.24 2.56
N PRO A 1088 47.19 -0.40 3.78
CA PRO A 1088 47.14 0.70 4.74
C PRO A 1088 48.54 1.21 5.07
N THR A 1089 48.60 2.50 5.43
CA THR A 1089 49.84 3.16 5.83
C THR A 1089 50.00 3.13 7.35
N GLY A 1090 51.24 2.99 7.82
CA GLY A 1090 51.57 3.12 9.24
C GLY A 1090 51.86 4.58 9.63
N VAL A 1091 52.00 4.83 10.94
CA VAL A 1091 52.29 6.18 11.48
C VAL A 1091 53.53 6.79 10.79
N PRO A 1092 53.42 7.99 10.20
CA PRO A 1092 54.56 8.63 9.55
C PRO A 1092 55.63 9.04 10.56
N ALA A 1093 56.90 8.85 10.20
CA ALA A 1093 58.00 9.21 11.09
C ALA A 1093 58.13 10.75 11.23
N CYS A 1094 58.06 11.26 12.47
CA CYS A 1094 58.23 12.67 12.76
C CYS A 1094 59.55 13.23 12.20
N LYS A 1095 59.47 14.27 11.37
CA LYS A 1095 60.64 14.92 10.73
C LYS A 1095 61.44 15.80 11.71
N SER A 1096 60.84 16.18 12.83
CA SER A 1096 61.42 16.95 13.93
C SER A 1096 60.72 16.57 15.26
N ASP A 1097 61.12 17.16 16.38
CA ASP A 1097 60.43 16.99 17.66
C ASP A 1097 58.98 17.54 17.59
N PRO A 1098 57.93 16.71 17.70
CA PRO A 1098 56.54 17.17 17.61
C PRO A 1098 56.10 17.97 18.84
N LEU A 1099 56.82 17.89 19.96
CA LEU A 1099 56.58 18.70 21.16
C LEU A 1099 57.21 20.10 21.08
N ALA A 1100 58.02 20.35 20.05
CA ALA A 1100 58.51 21.69 19.69
C ALA A 1100 57.61 22.41 18.68
N ALA A 1101 56.60 21.72 18.12
CA ALA A 1101 55.57 22.29 17.27
C ALA A 1101 54.38 22.80 18.12
N GLY A 1102 53.70 23.83 17.61
CA GLY A 1102 52.72 24.60 18.39
C GLY A 1102 53.37 25.57 19.40
N GLY A 1103 52.70 26.69 19.67
CA GLY A 1103 53.16 27.65 20.68
C GLY A 1103 52.99 27.11 22.11
N LYS A 1104 53.82 27.57 23.06
CA LYS A 1104 53.63 27.27 24.50
C LYS A 1104 52.43 28.03 25.08
N GLY A 1105 51.25 27.45 24.94
CA GLY A 1105 49.98 27.96 25.46
C GLY A 1105 48.81 27.02 25.15
N PRO A 1106 47.59 27.35 25.61
CA PRO A 1106 46.37 26.65 25.20
C PRO A 1106 46.13 26.80 23.70
N LEU A 1107 45.38 25.87 23.10
CA LEU A 1107 44.93 26.00 21.71
C LEU A 1107 44.08 27.27 21.54
N GLN A 1108 44.56 28.19 20.69
CA GLN A 1108 43.85 29.43 20.40
C GLN A 1108 42.74 29.21 19.36
N VAL A 1109 41.63 28.66 19.82
CA VAL A 1109 40.34 28.75 19.10
C VAL A 1109 40.03 30.24 18.91
N ARG A 1110 39.63 30.64 17.70
CA ARG A 1110 39.19 32.02 17.45
C ARG A 1110 37.79 32.20 18.04
N GLU A 1111 37.62 33.17 18.94
CA GLU A 1111 36.29 33.63 19.34
C GLU A 1111 35.62 34.34 18.15
N VAL A 1112 34.31 34.18 18.02
CA VAL A 1112 33.51 34.88 17.00
C VAL A 1112 33.42 36.35 17.41
N VAL A 1113 34.01 37.22 16.61
CA VAL A 1113 33.81 38.67 16.73
C VAL A 1113 32.49 39.00 16.05
N GLU A 1114 31.50 39.47 16.80
CA GLU A 1114 30.26 40.02 16.24
C GLU A 1114 30.58 41.25 15.37
N VAL A 1115 30.02 41.30 14.16
CA VAL A 1115 30.14 42.39 13.17
C VAL A 1115 28.77 42.63 12.52
#